data_AF-A0A524GT86-F1
#
_entry.id   AF-A0A524GT86-F1
#
_cell.length_a   1.000
_cell.length_b   1.000
_cell.length_c   1.000
_cell.angle_alpha   90.00
_cell.angle_beta   90.00
_cell.angle_gamma   90.00
#
_symmetry.space_group_name_H-M   'P 1'
#
loop_
_entity.id
_entity.type
_entity.pdbx_description
1 polymer ?
#
loop_
_entity_poly.entity_id
_entity_poly.type
_entity_poly.pdbx_seq_one_letter_code
_entity_poly.pdbx_strand_id
1 'polypeptide(L)'
;MRKGDPAKDVNVDLTGHKQIELCVTDGGNGNTFDHANWCDARFVYADSPPQLALRWTLDLPHFSGEAPASPSKSTAVTSPSGKVAAHVGVSGGRLVLAVQRDGKTVLDPSPLGVMVDGVDLGENVEPGTSETYTTNTTYPDPLGSGSLKDQCKGVKLPLRVKGSNISWTLDVRAYDDGVAWRYLVPGSGTRKITGEATSFVLPEGTTYWSHHETTCYEANFLSFTAKGSTAINPVTMPIAAELPDGGFACLTEANIIGYSGMTIGPRGRILTAVFQDDAKGWNLEGNIATPWRVVIAVDSLDALVNQSIVYNVSPLPDPKLFPKGKDTDWIKPGCAYGTWNIGQRDSAKWERIKGFVDDAASLNCPYYVIDDGWRDGQCGWHRNGKNEWASLKEFCAYAATKNVKIMVWQNCWDIQDLAAREEFFRNVSESGAVGVKIDFMNNESHQMLEFFRSCLEIGARHKVMINFHGAYKPAGEERTWPHWLTREAIYGMENGGGIQRRTFAALPFTRFVTGPADFTPADLRPGPMGNSTVGSQLATAVAYASPLLHWSDSLQAYKAHGPEVLDFIRNKPAVWDETKILPGSTIGKAALMARRSGEIWYVAAINGTDQDMTREITTGFLAAGKWDAVSFSDVPGEKTKLSVNKSSVTRVSTVNARMSPGGGFVMVIRPAHATNRKSKILAIRSKTVNNQPKGETTMHSSLLNNPSRRTFLMQSAAALGLPLAAPQILAKPVAGANDKLNLACAAIQPASVGEADMGGLEGQFRDLPMAARRNTGPLFWMHGTESKEDLEKELNHVADGGNGSFIAESRPHNDWLGEGWYRDLGICLTAAKKHDLQLWI
;
A
#
# COMPACT_ATOMS: atom_id res chain seq x y z
N MET A 1 27.75 2.97 18.46
CA MET A 1 27.11 2.62 19.75
C MET A 1 26.31 1.35 19.52
N ARG A 2 26.26 0.44 20.48
CA ARG A 2 25.48 -0.81 20.42
C ARG A 2 24.12 -0.65 21.11
N LYS A 3 23.19 -1.56 20.82
CA LYS A 3 21.87 -1.60 21.47
C LYS A 3 22.04 -1.82 22.98
N GLY A 4 21.64 -0.82 23.77
CA GLY A 4 21.81 -0.83 25.24
C GLY A 4 22.93 0.09 25.74
N ASP A 5 23.78 0.63 24.87
CA ASP A 5 24.69 1.71 25.24
C ASP A 5 23.86 2.94 25.71
N PRO A 6 24.25 3.62 26.79
CA PRO A 6 23.68 4.92 27.12
C PRO A 6 24.03 5.93 26.02
N ALA A 7 23.12 6.89 25.78
CA ALA A 7 23.39 8.01 24.90
C ALA A 7 24.64 8.77 25.40
N LYS A 8 25.48 9.20 24.45
CA LYS A 8 26.70 9.97 24.73
C LYS A 8 26.59 11.33 24.08
N ASP A 9 26.80 12.38 24.88
CA ASP A 9 27.00 13.72 24.34
C ASP A 9 28.34 13.75 23.58
N VAL A 10 28.31 14.27 22.35
CA VAL A 10 29.51 14.42 21.50
C VAL A 10 29.70 15.89 21.20
N ASN A 11 30.67 16.50 21.86
CA ASN A 11 31.11 17.86 21.55
C ASN A 11 32.17 17.80 20.44
N VAL A 12 31.82 18.31 19.25
CA VAL A 12 32.73 18.42 18.10
C VAL A 12 32.97 19.90 17.83
N ASP A 13 34.23 20.31 17.70
CA ASP A 13 34.53 21.64 17.17
C ASP A 13 34.29 21.64 15.65
N LEU A 14 33.44 22.56 15.20
CA LEU A 14 33.02 22.69 13.80
C LEU A 14 33.72 23.87 13.10
N THR A 15 34.66 24.54 13.78
CA THR A 15 35.37 25.72 13.27
C THR A 15 36.14 25.39 11.99
N GLY A 16 35.77 26.05 10.89
CA GLY A 16 36.40 25.86 9.58
C GLY A 16 35.89 24.66 8.77
N HIS A 17 35.04 23.80 9.34
CA HIS A 17 34.43 22.68 8.63
C HIS A 17 33.21 23.14 7.81
N LYS A 18 33.02 22.56 6.62
CA LYS A 18 31.94 22.91 5.67
C LYS A 18 30.84 21.86 5.53
N GLN A 19 31.03 20.69 6.12
CA GLN A 19 30.18 19.51 5.98
C GLN A 19 30.29 18.68 7.27
N ILE A 20 29.17 18.08 7.67
CA ILE A 20 29.04 17.20 8.84
C ILE A 20 28.16 16.05 8.38
N GLU A 21 28.58 14.82 8.64
CA GLU A 21 27.86 13.61 8.23
C GLU A 21 27.69 12.66 9.42
N LEU A 22 26.52 12.05 9.53
CA LEU A 22 26.24 10.98 10.50
C LEU A 22 26.37 9.62 9.81
N CYS A 23 27.61 9.16 9.69
CA CYS A 23 27.92 7.90 9.02
C CYS A 23 27.73 6.71 9.97
N VAL A 24 27.01 5.69 9.49
CA VAL A 24 27.00 4.35 10.10
C VAL A 24 28.17 3.57 9.50
N THR A 25 28.96 2.93 10.35
CA THR A 25 30.05 2.02 9.96
C THR A 25 29.75 0.62 10.48
N ASP A 26 30.38 -0.39 9.87
CA ASP A 26 30.28 -1.80 10.25
C ASP A 26 30.35 -2.01 11.78
N GLY A 27 29.34 -2.66 12.36
CA GLY A 27 29.26 -3.01 13.78
C GLY A 27 30.30 -4.02 14.28
N GLY A 28 31.05 -4.61 13.34
CA GLY A 28 32.03 -5.69 13.52
C GLY A 28 31.54 -7.04 12.97
N ASN A 29 30.54 -7.04 12.08
CA ASN A 29 29.83 -8.22 11.57
C ASN A 29 29.47 -8.15 10.07
N GLY A 30 29.98 -7.16 9.34
CA GLY A 30 29.61 -6.90 7.95
C GLY A 30 28.36 -6.03 7.84
N ASN A 31 28.22 -5.32 6.72
CA ASN A 31 27.24 -4.25 6.52
C ASN A 31 25.77 -4.69 6.31
N THR A 32 25.50 -5.99 6.18
CA THR A 32 24.12 -6.52 6.13
C THR A 32 23.45 -6.43 7.50
N PHE A 33 22.32 -5.70 7.56
CA PHE A 33 21.44 -5.51 8.73
C PHE A 33 21.93 -4.55 9.84
N ASP A 34 23.01 -3.79 9.62
CA ASP A 34 23.40 -2.73 10.55
C ASP A 34 22.40 -1.55 10.50
N HIS A 35 21.87 -1.17 11.66
CA HIS A 35 20.85 -0.10 11.80
C HIS A 35 21.23 0.91 12.89
N ALA A 36 21.09 2.20 12.61
CA ALA A 36 21.31 3.28 13.58
C ALA A 36 20.09 4.19 13.71
N ASN A 37 19.69 4.47 14.96
CA ASN A 37 18.67 5.47 15.28
C ASN A 37 19.33 6.71 15.89
N TRP A 38 19.30 7.82 15.16
CA TRP A 38 19.82 9.12 15.61
C TRP A 38 18.76 9.91 16.40
N CYS A 39 18.38 9.38 17.57
CA CYS A 39 17.27 9.85 18.40
C CYS A 39 17.36 11.35 18.77
N ASP A 40 16.52 12.20 18.17
CA ASP A 40 16.48 13.67 18.36
C ASP A 40 17.88 14.33 18.23
N ALA A 41 18.70 13.86 17.30
CA ALA A 41 20.01 14.44 17.02
C ALA A 41 19.86 15.91 16.60
N ARG A 42 20.23 16.81 17.50
CA ARG A 42 20.05 18.26 17.36
C ARG A 42 21.34 19.00 17.68
N PHE A 43 21.62 20.05 16.93
CA PHE A 43 22.67 20.98 17.29
C PHE A 43 22.20 21.88 18.44
N VAL A 44 23.07 22.07 19.44
CA VAL A 44 22.89 23.07 20.50
C VAL A 44 23.81 24.23 20.17
N TYR A 45 23.25 25.43 20.09
CA TYR A 45 23.97 26.64 19.68
C TYR A 45 24.14 27.58 20.88
N ALA A 46 25.31 28.20 21.01
CA ALA A 46 25.62 29.09 22.13
C ALA A 46 24.84 30.41 22.07
N ASP A 47 24.77 31.04 20.89
CA ASP A 47 24.21 32.40 20.73
C ASP A 47 22.94 32.42 19.85
N SER A 48 23.06 31.97 18.60
CA SER A 48 21.95 31.96 17.64
C SER A 48 22.07 30.77 16.68
N PRO A 49 20.93 30.22 16.18
CA PRO A 49 20.96 29.14 15.23
C PRO A 49 21.61 29.59 13.91
N PRO A 50 22.62 28.86 13.39
CA PRO A 50 23.21 29.14 12.10
C PRO A 50 22.15 28.97 11.00
N GLN A 51 22.19 29.87 10.01
CA GLN A 51 21.39 29.68 8.81
C GLN A 51 21.97 28.52 7.99
N LEU A 52 21.35 27.35 8.10
CA LEU A 52 21.61 26.19 7.26
C LEU A 52 21.18 26.49 5.82
N ALA A 53 22.08 27.07 5.04
CA ALA A 53 21.96 27.14 3.60
C ALA A 53 22.30 25.77 3.00
N LEU A 54 21.36 24.82 3.08
CA LEU A 54 21.37 23.61 2.26
C LEU A 54 21.34 24.04 0.78
N ARG A 55 22.53 24.11 0.17
CA ARG A 55 22.72 24.37 -1.25
C ARG A 55 22.98 23.06 -1.93
N TRP A 56 21.90 22.34 -2.25
CA TRP A 56 22.00 21.28 -3.24
C TRP A 56 22.27 21.92 -4.61
N THR A 57 23.17 21.34 -5.40
CA THR A 57 23.42 21.77 -6.78
C THR A 57 22.71 20.80 -7.71
N LEU A 58 21.84 21.33 -8.56
CA LEU A 58 21.09 20.54 -9.53
C LEU A 58 21.96 20.26 -10.76
N ASP A 59 22.72 19.18 -10.71
CA ASP A 59 23.68 18.77 -11.76
C ASP A 59 23.04 17.96 -12.92
N LEU A 60 21.71 17.91 -12.99
CA LEU A 60 20.96 17.29 -14.10
C LEU A 60 20.56 18.33 -15.16
N PRO A 61 20.37 17.96 -16.43
CA PRO A 61 19.83 18.86 -17.45
C PRO A 61 18.44 19.39 -17.05
N HIS A 62 18.32 20.72 -16.95
CA HIS A 62 17.11 21.41 -16.51
C HIS A 62 17.05 22.85 -17.03
N PHE A 63 15.90 23.52 -16.90
CA PHE A 63 15.83 24.97 -17.08
C PHE A 63 16.50 25.69 -15.91
N SER A 64 17.65 26.31 -16.15
CA SER A 64 18.49 26.91 -15.12
C SER A 64 18.29 28.42 -14.91
N GLY A 65 17.40 29.06 -15.69
CA GLY A 65 17.14 30.50 -15.64
C GLY A 65 16.26 30.97 -14.48
N GLU A 66 15.92 32.27 -14.51
CA GLU A 66 14.93 32.86 -13.61
C GLU A 66 13.50 32.65 -14.11
N ALA A 67 12.51 32.92 -13.25
CA ALA A 67 11.09 32.85 -13.62
C ALA A 67 10.78 33.89 -14.73
N PRO A 68 10.28 33.47 -15.91
CA PRO A 68 9.95 34.39 -16.98
C PRO A 68 8.89 35.43 -16.60
N ALA A 69 8.99 36.61 -17.20
CA ALA A 69 7.89 37.57 -17.20
C ALA A 69 6.73 37.08 -18.10
N SER A 70 5.52 37.61 -17.88
CA SER A 70 4.37 37.35 -18.77
C SER A 70 4.69 37.75 -20.23
N PRO A 71 4.31 36.94 -21.22
CA PRO A 71 4.59 37.24 -22.62
C PRO A 71 3.71 38.41 -23.10
N SER A 72 4.25 39.28 -23.96
CA SER A 72 3.53 40.46 -24.49
C SER A 72 2.39 40.11 -25.44
N LYS A 73 2.38 38.88 -25.97
CA LYS A 73 1.29 38.26 -26.74
C LYS A 73 1.15 36.81 -26.31
N SER A 74 -0.09 36.34 -26.14
CA SER A 74 -0.38 34.93 -25.84
C SER A 74 -1.59 34.41 -26.62
N THR A 75 -1.60 33.11 -26.86
CA THR A 75 -2.77 32.34 -27.27
C THR A 75 -3.44 31.80 -26.01
N ALA A 76 -4.71 32.15 -25.79
CA ALA A 76 -5.49 31.64 -24.67
C ALA A 76 -6.28 30.39 -25.05
N VAL A 77 -6.26 29.36 -24.19
CA VAL A 77 -7.06 28.14 -24.32
C VAL A 77 -7.96 28.05 -23.09
N THR A 78 -9.26 28.23 -23.25
CA THR A 78 -10.23 28.25 -22.14
C THR A 78 -11.03 26.95 -22.06
N SER A 79 -11.23 26.44 -20.85
CA SER A 79 -12.00 25.23 -20.58
C SER A 79 -13.46 25.35 -21.04
N PRO A 80 -14.24 24.25 -21.15
CA PRO A 80 -15.65 24.32 -21.56
C PRO A 80 -16.49 25.32 -20.75
N SER A 81 -16.36 25.34 -19.42
CA SER A 81 -17.03 26.31 -18.54
C SER A 81 -16.42 27.72 -18.56
N GLY A 82 -15.21 27.87 -19.11
CA GLY A 82 -14.43 29.12 -19.09
C GLY A 82 -13.72 29.41 -17.76
N LYS A 83 -13.87 28.57 -16.74
CA LYS A 83 -13.23 28.76 -15.43
C LYS A 83 -11.72 28.60 -15.47
N VAL A 84 -11.21 27.62 -16.22
CA VAL A 84 -9.77 27.35 -16.32
C VAL A 84 -9.25 27.87 -17.66
N ALA A 85 -8.09 28.52 -17.63
CA ALA A 85 -7.44 29.07 -18.81
C ALA A 85 -5.93 28.80 -18.83
N ALA A 86 -5.42 28.37 -19.98
CA ALA A 86 -3.99 28.32 -20.28
C ALA A 86 -3.62 29.50 -21.19
N HIS A 87 -2.51 30.19 -20.89
CA HIS A 87 -1.99 31.29 -21.71
C HIS A 87 -0.59 30.93 -22.22
N VAL A 88 -0.47 30.64 -23.51
CA VAL A 88 0.80 30.24 -24.15
C VAL A 88 1.37 31.39 -24.95
N GLY A 89 2.64 31.75 -24.73
CA GLY A 89 3.29 32.83 -25.48
C GLY A 89 4.81 32.72 -25.45
N VAL A 90 5.48 33.75 -25.96
CA VAL A 90 6.96 33.84 -25.96
C VAL A 90 7.39 35.05 -25.12
N SER A 91 8.29 34.83 -24.18
CA SER A 91 8.84 35.83 -23.27
C SER A 91 10.36 35.70 -23.24
N GLY A 92 11.10 36.78 -23.54
CA GLY A 92 12.57 36.73 -23.62
C GLY A 92 13.14 35.71 -24.63
N GLY A 93 12.37 35.33 -25.65
CA GLY A 93 12.73 34.27 -26.61
C GLY A 93 12.36 32.85 -26.16
N ARG A 94 11.98 32.64 -24.89
CA ARG A 94 11.53 31.36 -24.32
C ARG A 94 10.03 31.18 -24.51
N LEU A 95 9.59 29.99 -24.93
CA LEU A 95 8.19 29.57 -24.87
C LEU A 95 7.74 29.44 -23.40
N VAL A 96 6.59 30.01 -23.08
CA VAL A 96 6.02 29.97 -21.71
C VAL A 96 4.53 29.66 -21.71
N LEU A 97 4.08 29.03 -20.63
CA LEU A 97 2.67 28.76 -20.34
C LEU A 97 2.32 29.21 -18.92
N ALA A 98 1.23 29.96 -18.75
CA ALA A 98 0.64 30.28 -17.45
C ALA A 98 -0.75 29.63 -17.32
N VAL A 99 -1.19 29.31 -16.10
CA VAL A 99 -2.50 28.71 -15.81
C VAL A 99 -3.26 29.57 -14.82
N GLN A 100 -4.54 29.82 -15.10
CA GLN A 100 -5.47 30.52 -14.22
C GLN A 100 -6.74 29.71 -13.98
N ARG A 101 -7.34 29.89 -12.79
CA ARG A 101 -8.70 29.44 -12.46
C ARG A 101 -9.50 30.61 -11.90
N ASP A 102 -10.67 30.87 -12.46
CA ASP A 102 -11.59 31.95 -12.06
C ASP A 102 -10.87 33.32 -11.97
N GLY A 103 -9.91 33.57 -12.88
CA GLY A 103 -9.05 34.76 -12.93
C GLY A 103 -7.88 34.80 -11.95
N LYS A 104 -7.77 33.84 -11.02
CA LYS A 104 -6.64 33.71 -10.09
C LYS A 104 -5.50 32.90 -10.69
N THR A 105 -4.26 33.24 -10.36
CA THR A 105 -3.08 32.49 -10.81
C THR A 105 -3.00 31.12 -10.11
N VAL A 106 -2.89 30.07 -10.92
CA VAL A 106 -2.58 28.70 -10.48
C VAL A 106 -1.12 28.38 -10.78
N LEU A 107 -0.65 28.82 -11.96
CA LEU A 107 0.72 28.70 -12.39
C LEU A 107 1.15 30.01 -13.05
N ASP A 108 2.25 30.59 -12.56
CA ASP A 108 2.89 31.75 -13.17
C ASP A 108 3.48 31.40 -14.54
N PRO A 109 3.88 32.39 -15.37
CA PRO A 109 4.53 32.15 -16.67
C PRO A 109 5.71 31.18 -16.55
N SER A 110 5.49 29.95 -17.00
CA SER A 110 6.38 28.83 -16.76
C SER A 110 7.11 28.40 -18.04
N PRO A 111 8.45 28.25 -17.99
CA PRO A 111 9.25 27.80 -19.13
C PRO A 111 8.76 26.47 -19.72
N LEU A 112 8.76 26.40 -21.05
CA LEU A 112 8.53 25.19 -21.83
C LEU A 112 9.73 24.90 -22.75
N GLY A 113 9.85 23.64 -23.17
CA GLY A 113 10.84 23.13 -24.11
C GLY A 113 11.20 21.68 -23.85
N VAL A 114 11.57 20.95 -24.91
CA VAL A 114 12.18 19.62 -24.85
C VAL A 114 13.52 19.68 -25.59
N MET A 115 14.55 19.02 -25.06
CA MET A 115 15.89 19.01 -25.65
C MET A 115 16.03 17.78 -26.55
N VAL A 116 16.10 17.99 -27.86
CA VAL A 116 16.22 16.94 -28.88
C VAL A 116 17.46 17.19 -29.73
N ASP A 117 18.32 16.18 -29.86
CA ASP A 117 19.57 16.21 -30.63
C ASP A 117 20.48 17.42 -30.28
N GLY A 118 20.48 17.81 -29.00
CA GLY A 118 21.24 18.95 -28.48
C GLY A 118 20.58 20.33 -28.66
N VAL A 119 19.38 20.40 -29.25
CA VAL A 119 18.63 21.64 -29.45
C VAL A 119 17.49 21.73 -28.44
N ASP A 120 17.43 22.82 -27.67
CA ASP A 120 16.25 23.14 -26.86
C ASP A 120 15.14 23.69 -27.76
N LEU A 121 14.08 22.90 -27.95
CA LEU A 121 12.99 23.26 -28.86
C LEU A 121 12.08 24.37 -28.33
N GLY A 122 12.20 24.75 -27.06
CA GLY A 122 11.45 25.86 -26.45
C GLY A 122 12.16 27.21 -26.50
N GLU A 123 13.40 27.28 -26.97
CA GLU A 123 14.18 28.51 -27.08
C GLU A 123 14.15 29.12 -28.48
N ASN A 124 14.18 30.45 -28.56
CA ASN A 124 14.21 31.23 -29.79
C ASN A 124 13.11 30.83 -30.79
N VAL A 125 11.91 30.51 -30.27
CA VAL A 125 10.81 30.00 -31.09
C VAL A 125 9.98 31.08 -31.76
N GLU A 126 9.41 30.73 -32.91
CA GLU A 126 8.38 31.48 -33.63
C GLU A 126 7.07 30.67 -33.64
N PRO A 127 6.01 31.15 -32.95
CA PRO A 127 4.68 30.54 -33.04
C PRO A 127 4.05 30.79 -34.42
N GLY A 128 3.49 29.74 -35.01
CA GLY A 128 2.64 29.79 -36.19
C GLY A 128 1.16 29.99 -35.85
N THR A 129 0.29 29.85 -36.86
CA THR A 129 -1.16 29.87 -36.67
C THR A 129 -1.63 28.63 -35.91
N SER A 130 -2.38 28.83 -34.84
CA SER A 130 -2.95 27.75 -34.03
C SER A 130 -4.17 27.09 -34.67
N GLU A 131 -4.31 25.78 -34.47
CA GLU A 131 -5.50 24.98 -34.81
C GLU A 131 -6.26 24.66 -33.52
N THR A 132 -7.56 24.99 -33.44
CA THR A 132 -8.42 24.69 -32.28
C THR A 132 -9.20 23.39 -32.49
N TYR A 133 -9.46 22.67 -31.40
CA TYR A 133 -10.33 21.49 -31.40
C TYR A 133 -11.10 21.34 -30.07
N THR A 134 -12.04 20.41 -30.00
CA THR A 134 -12.75 20.04 -28.77
C THR A 134 -12.85 18.52 -28.61
N THR A 135 -12.97 18.05 -27.37
CA THR A 135 -13.41 16.68 -27.06
C THR A 135 -14.77 16.73 -26.36
N ASN A 136 -15.56 15.66 -26.49
CA ASN A 136 -16.81 15.47 -25.77
C ASN A 136 -17.21 13.98 -25.82
N THR A 137 -16.51 13.14 -25.08
CA THR A 137 -16.77 11.69 -25.00
C THR A 137 -17.00 11.25 -23.56
N THR A 138 -17.91 10.29 -23.35
CA THR A 138 -18.14 9.65 -22.05
C THR A 138 -17.65 8.22 -22.14
N TYR A 139 -16.93 7.76 -21.11
CA TYR A 139 -16.38 6.41 -21.03
C TYR A 139 -16.48 5.88 -19.59
N PRO A 140 -16.45 4.55 -19.38
CA PRO A 140 -16.49 3.99 -18.02
C PRO A 140 -15.29 4.43 -17.19
N ASP A 141 -15.50 4.71 -15.90
CA ASP A 141 -14.44 5.07 -14.96
C ASP A 141 -13.39 3.95 -14.86
N PRO A 142 -12.10 4.18 -15.16
CA PRO A 142 -11.06 3.16 -15.10
C PRO A 142 -10.94 2.45 -13.74
N LEU A 143 -11.20 3.15 -12.62
CA LEU A 143 -11.03 2.63 -11.26
C LEU A 143 -12.36 2.21 -10.59
N GLY A 144 -13.49 2.59 -11.18
CA GLY A 144 -14.81 2.51 -10.55
C GLY A 144 -15.87 1.80 -11.38
N SER A 145 -17.10 1.89 -10.88
CA SER A 145 -18.32 1.47 -11.57
C SER A 145 -19.08 2.63 -12.22
N GLY A 146 -18.60 3.87 -12.05
CA GLY A 146 -19.14 5.08 -12.68
C GLY A 146 -18.68 5.33 -14.12
N SER A 147 -18.79 6.58 -14.56
CA SER A 147 -18.34 7.04 -15.89
C SER A 147 -17.66 8.40 -15.80
N LEU A 148 -16.56 8.56 -16.52
CA LEU A 148 -15.85 9.84 -16.69
C LEU A 148 -16.18 10.47 -18.05
N LYS A 149 -15.85 11.76 -18.19
CA LYS A 149 -16.12 12.54 -19.39
C LYS A 149 -14.88 13.30 -19.85
N ASP A 150 -14.36 12.94 -21.01
CA ASP A 150 -13.33 13.71 -21.72
C ASP A 150 -14.02 14.85 -22.48
N GLN A 151 -13.99 16.04 -21.88
CA GLN A 151 -14.51 17.26 -22.46
C GLN A 151 -13.55 18.43 -22.24
N CYS A 152 -12.74 18.76 -23.25
CA CYS A 152 -11.85 19.93 -23.26
C CYS A 152 -12.11 20.84 -24.46
N LYS A 153 -11.55 22.06 -24.38
CA LYS A 153 -11.10 22.77 -25.59
C LYS A 153 -9.59 22.60 -25.72
N GLY A 154 -9.10 22.37 -26.93
CA GLY A 154 -7.69 22.16 -27.22
C GLY A 154 -7.17 23.09 -28.30
N VAL A 155 -5.85 23.32 -28.28
CA VAL A 155 -5.08 24.02 -29.31
C VAL A 155 -3.85 23.21 -29.66
N LYS A 156 -3.61 23.04 -30.95
CA LYS A 156 -2.29 22.72 -31.49
C LYS A 156 -1.64 24.02 -31.95
N LEU A 157 -0.46 24.32 -31.40
CA LEU A 157 0.34 25.48 -31.77
C LEU A 157 1.61 25.02 -32.49
N PRO A 158 1.68 25.16 -33.83
CA PRO A 158 2.92 24.93 -34.58
C PRO A 158 3.99 25.92 -34.15
N LEU A 159 5.23 25.45 -33.99
CA LEU A 159 6.38 26.20 -33.50
C LEU A 159 7.60 25.86 -34.33
N ARG A 160 8.42 26.87 -34.63
CA ARG A 160 9.71 26.71 -35.32
C ARG A 160 10.81 27.35 -34.50
N VAL A 161 11.93 26.65 -34.30
CA VAL A 161 13.14 27.22 -33.68
C VAL A 161 13.86 28.10 -34.72
N LYS A 162 14.12 29.38 -34.42
CA LYS A 162 14.84 30.28 -35.34
C LYS A 162 16.21 29.71 -35.68
N GLY A 163 16.59 29.78 -36.96
CA GLY A 163 17.88 29.25 -37.44
C GLY A 163 17.96 27.72 -37.53
N SER A 164 16.88 27.00 -37.22
CA SER A 164 16.78 25.55 -37.34
C SER A 164 15.69 25.15 -38.33
N ASN A 165 15.84 23.96 -38.92
CA ASN A 165 14.81 23.33 -39.76
C ASN A 165 13.81 22.51 -38.93
N ILE A 166 13.95 22.47 -37.60
CA ILE A 166 13.03 21.74 -36.72
C ILE A 166 11.76 22.57 -36.51
N SER A 167 10.65 22.03 -37.05
CA SER A 167 9.29 22.46 -36.74
C SER A 167 8.59 21.38 -35.92
N TRP A 168 7.83 21.80 -34.91
CA TRP A 168 7.15 20.93 -33.96
C TRP A 168 5.81 21.55 -33.53
N THR A 169 5.01 20.83 -32.75
CA THR A 169 3.69 21.30 -32.30
C THR A 169 3.54 21.14 -30.79
N LEU A 170 3.12 22.20 -30.10
CA LEU A 170 2.61 22.11 -28.74
C LEU A 170 1.12 21.76 -28.78
N ASP A 171 0.72 20.63 -28.20
CA ASP A 171 -0.68 20.21 -28.07
C ASP A 171 -1.13 20.53 -26.64
N VAL A 172 -2.10 21.44 -26.47
CA VAL A 172 -2.58 21.97 -25.18
C VAL A 172 -4.08 21.73 -25.05
N ARG A 173 -4.53 21.28 -23.89
CA ARG A 173 -5.94 21.06 -23.55
C ARG A 173 -6.30 21.77 -22.26
N ALA A 174 -7.45 22.45 -22.26
CA ALA A 174 -8.07 23.02 -21.06
C ALA A 174 -9.37 22.27 -20.74
N TYR A 175 -9.40 21.63 -19.58
CA TYR A 175 -10.54 20.97 -18.95
C TYR A 175 -11.05 21.82 -17.79
N ASP A 176 -12.25 21.54 -17.26
CA ASP A 176 -12.81 22.33 -16.14
C ASP A 176 -12.16 22.03 -14.78
N ASP A 177 -11.33 20.99 -14.72
CA ASP A 177 -10.50 20.53 -13.61
C ASP A 177 -8.99 20.75 -13.82
N GLY A 178 -8.53 21.28 -14.96
CA GLY A 178 -7.10 21.53 -15.18
C GLY A 178 -6.65 21.85 -16.62
N VAL A 179 -5.34 21.95 -16.79
CA VAL A 179 -4.64 22.12 -18.08
C VAL A 179 -3.65 20.98 -18.28
N ALA A 180 -3.58 20.46 -19.50
CA ALA A 180 -2.56 19.49 -19.91
C ALA A 180 -1.89 19.92 -21.21
N TRP A 181 -0.59 19.65 -21.36
CA TRP A 181 0.14 19.89 -22.61
C TRP A 181 1.20 18.83 -22.91
N ARG A 182 1.62 18.71 -24.17
CA ARG A 182 2.74 17.86 -24.61
C ARG A 182 3.42 18.40 -25.86
N TYR A 183 4.63 17.93 -26.12
CA TYR A 183 5.41 18.28 -27.32
C TYR A 183 5.27 17.17 -28.36
N LEU A 184 4.94 17.55 -29.60
CA LEU A 184 4.85 16.67 -30.77
C LEU A 184 5.92 17.08 -31.78
N VAL A 185 7.01 16.32 -31.85
CA VAL A 185 8.18 16.62 -32.69
C VAL A 185 8.25 15.58 -33.81
N PRO A 186 7.85 15.90 -35.05
CA PRO A 186 7.98 14.99 -36.17
C PRO A 186 9.45 14.71 -36.50
N GLY A 187 9.75 13.56 -37.11
CA GLY A 187 11.11 13.20 -37.52
C GLY A 187 11.29 11.72 -37.89
N SER A 188 12.53 11.34 -38.19
CA SER A 188 12.92 10.02 -38.68
C SER A 188 14.28 9.58 -38.13
N GLY A 189 14.46 8.27 -37.91
CA GLY A 189 15.69 7.69 -37.38
C GLY A 189 15.85 7.91 -35.88
N THR A 190 16.98 7.44 -35.33
CA THR A 190 17.34 7.58 -33.93
C THR A 190 17.57 9.04 -33.57
N ARG A 191 16.86 9.53 -32.55
CA ARG A 191 17.00 10.88 -32.01
C ARG A 191 17.21 10.83 -30.50
N LYS A 192 18.12 11.67 -30.00
CA LYS A 192 18.47 11.68 -28.58
C LYS A 192 17.72 12.78 -27.85
N ILE A 193 17.03 12.41 -26.77
CA ILE A 193 16.47 13.36 -25.81
C ILE A 193 17.45 13.50 -24.65
N THR A 194 17.70 14.73 -24.21
CA THR A 194 18.61 15.01 -23.07
C THR A 194 17.95 15.75 -21.91
N GLY A 195 16.65 16.00 -21.97
CA GLY A 195 15.88 16.63 -20.88
C GLY A 195 14.73 17.50 -21.38
N GLU A 196 14.16 18.28 -20.46
CA GLU A 196 13.14 19.30 -20.76
C GLU A 196 13.46 20.62 -20.04
N ALA A 197 13.09 21.73 -20.69
CA ALA A 197 13.03 23.04 -20.06
C ALA A 197 11.69 23.26 -19.32
N THR A 198 10.72 22.34 -19.51
CA THR A 198 9.44 22.33 -18.77
C THR A 198 9.67 22.61 -17.30
N SER A 199 9.00 23.64 -16.79
CA SER A 199 9.00 23.95 -15.36
C SER A 199 7.60 24.32 -14.92
N PHE A 200 7.38 24.33 -13.61
CA PHE A 200 6.14 24.75 -12.97
C PHE A 200 6.48 25.86 -11.97
N VAL A 201 6.20 27.10 -12.34
CA VAL A 201 6.46 28.28 -11.49
C VAL A 201 5.22 28.50 -10.61
N LEU A 202 5.33 28.14 -9.34
CA LEU A 202 4.25 28.32 -8.37
C LEU A 202 4.15 29.79 -7.93
N PRO A 203 2.94 30.31 -7.65
CA PRO A 203 2.76 31.57 -6.94
C PRO A 203 3.52 31.57 -5.60
N GLU A 204 4.17 32.68 -5.26
CA GLU A 204 4.90 32.77 -3.99
C GLU A 204 3.96 32.59 -2.78
N GLY A 205 4.40 31.79 -1.81
CA GLY A 205 3.60 31.44 -0.64
C GLY A 205 2.74 30.18 -0.81
N THR A 206 2.66 29.60 -2.01
CA THR A 206 2.03 28.28 -2.23
C THR A 206 2.66 27.23 -1.31
N THR A 207 1.84 26.44 -0.61
CA THR A 207 2.32 25.28 0.15
C THR A 207 2.16 24.03 -0.69
N TYR A 208 3.23 23.26 -0.93
CA TYR A 208 3.20 22.06 -1.76
C TYR A 208 3.68 20.82 -1.01
N TRP A 209 3.15 19.65 -1.38
CA TRP A 209 3.29 18.40 -0.66
C TRP A 209 3.94 17.32 -1.52
N SER A 210 5.07 16.78 -1.06
CA SER A 210 5.87 15.76 -1.77
C SER A 210 6.91 15.11 -0.83
N HIS A 211 7.79 14.26 -1.34
CA HIS A 211 8.93 13.63 -0.65
C HIS A 211 10.15 13.48 -1.58
N HIS A 212 11.29 13.08 -1.02
CA HIS A 212 12.58 12.99 -1.73
C HIS A 212 12.98 11.59 -2.19
N GLU A 213 12.26 10.54 -1.77
CA GLU A 213 12.46 9.18 -2.29
C GLU A 213 11.83 9.09 -3.68
N THR A 214 12.65 8.99 -4.72
CA THR A 214 12.27 9.02 -6.15
C THR A 214 12.45 7.67 -6.85
N THR A 215 12.95 6.66 -6.14
CA THR A 215 13.33 5.34 -6.67
C THR A 215 12.12 4.41 -6.80
N CYS A 216 11.37 4.26 -5.71
CA CYS A 216 10.16 3.45 -5.58
C CYS A 216 8.97 4.26 -5.04
N TYR A 217 9.15 5.57 -4.82
CA TYR A 217 8.12 6.50 -4.37
C TYR A 217 7.59 6.21 -2.94
N GLU A 218 8.43 5.61 -2.11
CA GLU A 218 8.09 5.10 -0.77
C GLU A 218 8.67 5.97 0.35
N ALA A 219 8.05 7.12 0.60
CA ALA A 219 8.39 7.94 1.77
C ALA A 219 7.21 8.70 2.40
N ASN A 220 7.46 9.20 3.62
CA ASN A 220 6.55 10.09 4.33
C ASN A 220 6.40 11.44 3.62
N PHE A 221 5.16 11.95 3.54
CA PHE A 221 4.87 13.22 2.88
C PHE A 221 5.28 14.43 3.73
N LEU A 222 6.10 15.29 3.13
CA LEU A 222 6.52 16.58 3.67
C LEU A 222 5.69 17.71 3.05
N SER A 223 5.74 18.88 3.69
CA SER A 223 5.12 20.12 3.20
C SER A 223 6.20 21.20 3.05
N PHE A 224 6.28 21.83 1.89
CA PHE A 224 7.23 22.87 1.53
C PHE A 224 6.51 24.17 1.18
N THR A 225 7.19 25.31 1.27
CA THR A 225 6.64 26.60 0.84
C THR A 225 7.40 27.11 -0.39
N ALA A 226 6.68 27.41 -1.47
CA ALA A 226 7.22 28.01 -2.68
C ALA A 226 7.66 29.45 -2.41
N LYS A 227 8.94 29.65 -2.10
CA LYS A 227 9.52 30.96 -1.77
C LYS A 227 10.98 31.07 -2.20
N GLY A 228 11.37 32.25 -2.67
CA GLY A 228 12.76 32.54 -3.07
C GLY A 228 13.24 31.66 -4.23
N SER A 229 14.53 31.31 -4.18
CA SER A 229 15.24 30.57 -5.25
C SER A 229 16.10 29.40 -4.73
N THR A 230 16.04 29.06 -3.44
CA THR A 230 16.88 28.01 -2.83
C THR A 230 16.60 26.64 -3.45
N ALA A 231 17.64 25.99 -3.96
CA ALA A 231 17.56 24.62 -4.43
C ALA A 231 17.49 23.64 -3.24
N ILE A 232 16.57 22.67 -3.31
CA ILE A 232 16.51 21.53 -2.38
C ILE A 232 16.65 20.23 -3.17
N ASN A 233 16.80 19.10 -2.47
CA ASN A 233 16.81 17.78 -3.08
C ASN A 233 15.58 17.60 -4.00
N PRO A 234 15.72 16.86 -5.12
CA PRO A 234 14.60 16.52 -5.99
C PRO A 234 13.42 15.90 -5.25
N VAL A 235 12.23 16.06 -5.82
CA VAL A 235 10.96 15.66 -5.22
C VAL A 235 10.08 14.93 -6.23
N THR A 236 9.21 14.06 -5.70
CA THR A 236 8.30 13.22 -6.47
C THR A 236 7.04 13.94 -6.95
N MET A 237 6.46 13.42 -8.03
CA MET A 237 5.06 13.67 -8.43
C MET A 237 4.16 12.50 -7.99
N PRO A 238 2.85 12.70 -7.79
CA PRO A 238 2.11 13.96 -7.91
C PRO A 238 2.40 14.94 -6.76
N ILE A 239 2.59 16.21 -7.10
CA ILE A 239 2.76 17.31 -6.13
C ILE A 239 1.42 18.00 -5.96
N ALA A 240 0.75 17.82 -4.82
CA ALA A 240 -0.44 18.61 -4.48
C ALA A 240 -0.03 19.95 -3.86
N ALA A 241 -0.80 21.00 -4.11
CA ALA A 241 -0.50 22.35 -3.67
C ALA A 241 -1.74 23.13 -3.19
N GLU A 242 -1.56 23.87 -2.10
CA GLU A 242 -2.51 24.81 -1.51
C GLU A 242 -2.10 26.22 -1.96
N LEU A 243 -2.94 26.87 -2.78
CA LEU A 243 -2.63 28.15 -3.41
C LEU A 243 -2.87 29.32 -2.43
N PRO A 244 -2.04 30.39 -2.48
CA PRO A 244 -2.13 31.51 -1.52
C PRO A 244 -3.46 32.25 -1.59
N ASP A 245 -4.05 32.40 -2.78
CA ASP A 245 -5.37 33.04 -2.97
C ASP A 245 -6.55 32.06 -2.80
N GLY A 246 -6.29 30.86 -2.28
CA GLY A 246 -7.26 29.79 -2.08
C GLY A 246 -7.50 28.93 -3.32
N GLY A 247 -7.99 27.71 -3.09
CA GLY A 247 -8.05 26.64 -4.09
C GLY A 247 -6.82 25.74 -4.02
N PHE A 248 -6.82 24.71 -4.87
CA PHE A 248 -5.81 23.66 -4.88
C PHE A 248 -5.32 23.40 -6.30
N ALA A 249 -4.05 23.03 -6.42
CA ALA A 249 -3.47 22.52 -7.65
C ALA A 249 -2.87 21.14 -7.43
N CYS A 250 -2.66 20.38 -8.50
CA CYS A 250 -1.77 19.24 -8.48
C CYS A 250 -0.96 19.14 -9.76
N LEU A 251 0.36 19.05 -9.62
CA LEU A 251 1.32 18.90 -10.70
C LEU A 251 1.63 17.41 -10.88
N THR A 252 1.46 16.90 -12.09
CA THR A 252 1.79 15.52 -12.46
C THR A 252 2.12 15.44 -13.94
N GLU A 253 2.48 14.26 -14.39
CA GLU A 253 2.38 13.87 -15.80
C GLU A 253 1.33 12.77 -15.99
N ALA A 254 0.98 12.49 -17.25
CA ALA A 254 0.03 11.44 -17.63
C ALA A 254 0.44 10.74 -18.94
N ASN A 255 0.14 9.44 -19.04
CA ASN A 255 0.51 8.54 -20.13
C ASN A 255 2.03 8.47 -20.34
N ILE A 256 2.78 7.92 -19.37
CA ILE A 256 4.24 7.76 -19.46
C ILE A 256 4.58 6.46 -20.23
N ILE A 257 4.26 6.44 -21.52
CA ILE A 257 4.49 5.30 -22.42
C ILE A 257 5.53 5.70 -23.48
N GLY A 258 6.61 4.92 -23.63
CA GLY A 258 7.67 5.19 -24.62
C GLY A 258 8.54 6.41 -24.31
N TYR A 259 8.70 6.77 -23.03
CA TYR A 259 9.44 7.95 -22.58
C TYR A 259 10.06 7.68 -21.20
N SER A 260 10.97 8.54 -20.73
CA SER A 260 11.46 8.52 -19.35
C SER A 260 10.47 9.25 -18.42
N GLY A 261 10.34 8.79 -17.18
CA GLY A 261 9.54 9.45 -16.15
C GLY A 261 10.20 10.73 -15.64
N MET A 262 9.39 11.73 -15.33
CA MET A 262 9.82 13.01 -14.79
C MET A 262 9.80 13.03 -13.27
N THR A 263 10.95 13.38 -12.71
CA THR A 263 11.12 13.86 -11.34
C THR A 263 11.20 15.39 -11.36
N ILE A 264 11.03 16.06 -10.21
CA ILE A 264 11.06 17.52 -10.10
C ILE A 264 12.29 17.99 -9.32
N GLY A 265 12.99 19.00 -9.84
CA GLY A 265 14.06 19.73 -9.15
C GLY A 265 13.57 21.10 -8.63
N PRO A 266 13.31 21.27 -7.32
CA PRO A 266 12.80 22.54 -6.81
C PRO A 266 13.93 23.58 -6.65
N ARG A 267 13.69 24.79 -7.14
CA ARG A 267 14.51 26.00 -6.98
C ARG A 267 13.62 27.12 -6.44
N GLY A 268 13.38 27.09 -5.13
CA GLY A 268 12.42 27.95 -4.43
C GLY A 268 10.99 27.76 -4.92
N ARG A 269 10.48 28.69 -5.74
CA ARG A 269 9.15 28.60 -6.37
C ARG A 269 9.14 28.01 -7.79
N ILE A 270 10.31 27.79 -8.39
CA ILE A 270 10.45 27.18 -9.72
C ILE A 270 10.66 25.69 -9.54
N LEU A 271 9.71 24.87 -9.99
CA LEU A 271 9.80 23.41 -9.96
C LEU A 271 10.17 22.91 -11.36
N THR A 272 11.44 22.56 -11.61
CA THR A 272 11.92 22.23 -12.96
C THR A 272 11.81 20.73 -13.24
N ALA A 273 11.57 20.36 -14.50
CA ALA A 273 11.65 18.98 -14.96
C ALA A 273 13.08 18.43 -14.86
N VAL A 274 13.24 17.23 -14.30
CA VAL A 274 14.50 16.48 -14.33
C VAL A 274 14.22 14.99 -14.58
N PHE A 275 15.15 14.31 -15.25
CA PHE A 275 15.06 12.89 -15.54
C PHE A 275 16.22 12.19 -14.83
N GLN A 276 16.00 11.75 -13.59
CA GLN A 276 17.09 11.23 -12.74
C GLN A 276 17.62 9.91 -13.30
N ASP A 277 16.73 8.99 -13.65
CA ASP A 277 17.09 7.65 -14.10
C ASP A 277 17.65 7.60 -15.52
N ASP A 278 17.44 8.67 -16.31
CA ASP A 278 18.08 8.89 -17.61
C ASP A 278 18.90 10.20 -17.65
N ALA A 279 19.70 10.46 -16.60
CA ALA A 279 20.53 11.67 -16.48
C ALA A 279 21.47 11.95 -17.69
N LYS A 280 21.79 10.94 -18.50
CA LYS A 280 22.63 11.03 -19.71
C LYS A 280 21.81 11.19 -21.01
N GLY A 281 20.49 11.21 -20.92
CA GLY A 281 19.56 11.18 -22.04
C GLY A 281 19.37 9.80 -22.67
N TRP A 282 18.22 9.59 -23.29
CA TRP A 282 17.80 8.35 -23.95
C TRP A 282 17.52 8.58 -25.44
N ASN A 283 17.40 7.50 -26.20
CA ASN A 283 17.13 7.55 -27.64
C ASN A 283 15.69 7.11 -27.93
N LEU A 284 15.03 7.77 -28.89
CA LEU A 284 13.75 7.35 -29.46
C LEU A 284 13.84 7.29 -30.99
N GLU A 285 13.05 6.42 -31.60
CA GLU A 285 13.00 6.23 -33.06
C GLU A 285 11.86 7.01 -33.71
N GLY A 286 12.19 7.78 -34.74
CA GLY A 286 11.19 8.51 -35.53
C GLY A 286 10.50 9.62 -34.73
N ASN A 287 9.18 9.75 -34.87
CA ASN A 287 8.39 10.82 -34.26
C ASN A 287 8.44 10.75 -32.72
N ILE A 288 8.63 11.89 -32.06
CA ILE A 288 8.60 12.01 -30.60
C ILE A 288 7.28 12.65 -30.20
N ALA A 289 6.57 12.00 -29.29
CA ALA A 289 5.45 12.58 -28.55
C ALA A 289 5.75 12.40 -27.06
N THR A 290 5.85 13.50 -26.31
CA THR A 290 6.09 13.40 -24.86
C THR A 290 4.82 12.90 -24.15
N PRO A 291 4.94 12.35 -22.93
CA PRO A 291 3.84 12.26 -21.99
C PRO A 291 3.22 13.65 -21.78
N TRP A 292 1.98 13.66 -21.31
CA TRP A 292 1.31 14.90 -20.97
C TRP A 292 1.88 15.45 -19.68
N ARG A 293 2.22 16.74 -19.65
CA ARG A 293 2.44 17.53 -18.44
C ARG A 293 1.07 18.04 -18.00
N VAL A 294 0.72 17.90 -16.73
CA VAL A 294 -0.65 18.14 -16.23
C VAL A 294 -0.62 19.03 -15.00
N VAL A 295 -1.46 20.06 -15.00
CA VAL A 295 -1.77 20.91 -13.85
C VAL A 295 -3.27 20.81 -13.59
N ILE A 296 -3.64 19.99 -12.62
CA ILE A 296 -4.99 19.98 -12.03
C ILE A 296 -5.17 21.33 -11.30
N ALA A 297 -6.32 21.97 -11.47
CA ALA A 297 -6.60 23.32 -10.99
C ALA A 297 -8.06 23.43 -10.52
N VAL A 298 -8.28 23.40 -9.21
CA VAL A 298 -9.61 23.22 -8.59
C VAL A 298 -9.83 24.12 -7.36
N ASP A 299 -11.08 24.25 -6.93
CA ASP A 299 -11.48 25.10 -5.80
C ASP A 299 -11.56 24.35 -4.45
N SER A 300 -11.53 23.01 -4.47
CA SER A 300 -11.82 22.17 -3.30
C SER A 300 -11.10 20.82 -3.36
N LEU A 301 -10.84 20.22 -2.18
CA LEU A 301 -10.29 18.86 -2.10
C LEU A 301 -11.22 17.80 -2.70
N ASP A 302 -12.54 18.04 -2.70
CA ASP A 302 -13.51 17.15 -3.35
C ASP A 302 -13.33 17.12 -4.87
N ALA A 303 -13.18 18.29 -5.49
CA ALA A 303 -12.86 18.40 -6.91
C ALA A 303 -11.43 17.92 -7.23
N LEU A 304 -10.48 18.02 -6.29
CA LEU A 304 -9.12 17.51 -6.48
C LEU A 304 -9.10 15.98 -6.58
N VAL A 305 -9.80 15.29 -5.66
CA VAL A 305 -9.85 13.83 -5.63
C VAL A 305 -10.73 13.24 -6.74
N ASN A 306 -11.76 13.96 -7.18
CA ASN A 306 -12.64 13.55 -8.27
C ASN A 306 -12.26 14.13 -9.65
N GLN A 307 -11.00 14.55 -9.84
CA GLN A 307 -10.49 15.00 -11.14
C GLN A 307 -10.52 13.88 -12.19
N SER A 308 -10.64 14.26 -13.45
CA SER A 308 -10.70 13.35 -14.60
C SER A 308 -9.59 13.56 -15.63
N ILE A 309 -8.92 14.72 -15.60
CA ILE A 309 -7.91 15.15 -16.60
C ILE A 309 -6.79 14.11 -16.82
N VAL A 310 -6.27 13.47 -15.77
CA VAL A 310 -5.18 12.47 -15.89
C VAL A 310 -5.60 11.27 -16.75
N TYR A 311 -6.84 10.80 -16.60
CA TYR A 311 -7.39 9.74 -17.45
C TYR A 311 -7.78 10.28 -18.82
N ASN A 312 -8.41 11.46 -18.91
CA ASN A 312 -8.91 12.03 -20.16
C ASN A 312 -7.83 12.20 -21.23
N VAL A 313 -6.58 12.48 -20.84
CA VAL A 313 -5.44 12.61 -21.76
C VAL A 313 -4.73 11.29 -22.09
N SER A 314 -5.00 10.23 -21.33
CA SER A 314 -4.48 8.87 -21.56
C SER A 314 -5.25 8.14 -22.66
N PRO A 315 -4.63 7.24 -23.45
CA PRO A 315 -5.31 6.44 -24.47
C PRO A 315 -6.48 5.58 -23.95
N LEU A 316 -7.36 5.20 -24.87
CA LEU A 316 -8.36 4.14 -24.64
C LEU A 316 -7.69 2.75 -24.70
N PRO A 317 -8.28 1.72 -24.08
CA PRO A 317 -7.81 0.34 -24.23
C PRO A 317 -7.81 -0.12 -25.69
N ASP A 318 -6.79 -0.89 -26.11
CA ASP A 318 -6.81 -1.55 -27.43
C ASP A 318 -7.95 -2.59 -27.47
N PRO A 319 -8.97 -2.44 -28.35
CA PRO A 319 -10.09 -3.37 -28.45
C PRO A 319 -9.68 -4.80 -28.87
N LYS A 320 -8.47 -5.02 -29.40
CA LYS A 320 -7.93 -6.36 -29.69
C LYS A 320 -7.56 -7.11 -28.42
N LEU A 321 -7.06 -6.40 -27.40
CA LEU A 321 -6.67 -6.96 -26.10
C LEU A 321 -7.84 -6.91 -25.10
N PHE A 322 -8.63 -5.83 -25.17
CA PHE A 322 -9.71 -5.50 -24.24
C PHE A 322 -11.02 -5.23 -25.01
N PRO A 323 -11.67 -6.27 -25.58
CA PRO A 323 -12.85 -6.11 -26.44
C PRO A 323 -14.08 -5.49 -25.77
N LYS A 324 -14.08 -5.36 -24.43
CA LYS A 324 -15.09 -4.62 -23.65
C LYS A 324 -14.46 -3.52 -22.78
N GLY A 325 -13.27 -3.03 -23.15
CA GLY A 325 -12.47 -2.14 -22.31
C GLY A 325 -12.23 -2.74 -20.92
N LYS A 326 -12.46 -1.96 -19.87
CA LYS A 326 -12.30 -2.44 -18.48
C LYS A 326 -13.24 -3.59 -18.08
N ASP A 327 -14.39 -3.70 -18.74
CA ASP A 327 -15.39 -4.72 -18.43
C ASP A 327 -15.14 -6.03 -19.20
N THR A 328 -13.92 -6.22 -19.72
CA THR A 328 -13.47 -7.46 -20.36
C THR A 328 -13.52 -8.63 -19.38
N ASP A 329 -14.07 -9.77 -19.81
CA ASP A 329 -14.64 -10.77 -18.89
C ASP A 329 -13.67 -11.36 -17.86
N TRP A 330 -12.37 -11.43 -18.17
CA TRP A 330 -11.33 -11.95 -17.28
C TRP A 330 -10.81 -10.93 -16.26
N ILE A 331 -10.97 -9.63 -16.52
CA ILE A 331 -10.58 -8.54 -15.60
C ILE A 331 -11.63 -8.43 -14.49
N LYS A 332 -11.22 -8.59 -13.23
CA LYS A 332 -12.14 -8.64 -12.09
C LYS A 332 -11.52 -8.01 -10.83
N PRO A 333 -11.80 -6.72 -10.56
CA PRO A 333 -11.49 -6.08 -9.28
C PRO A 333 -12.04 -6.87 -8.07
N GLY A 334 -11.42 -6.74 -6.91
CA GLY A 334 -11.84 -7.45 -5.69
C GLY A 334 -10.81 -7.38 -4.56
N CYS A 335 -11.15 -8.01 -3.44
CA CYS A 335 -10.22 -8.11 -2.30
C CYS A 335 -9.29 -9.33 -2.47
N ALA A 336 -8.03 -9.14 -2.11
CA ALA A 336 -7.02 -10.17 -2.03
C ALA A 336 -6.60 -10.38 -0.58
N TYR A 337 -6.29 -11.62 -0.22
CA TYR A 337 -5.58 -11.92 1.01
C TYR A 337 -4.07 -11.89 0.74
N GLY A 338 -3.33 -11.08 1.49
CA GLY A 338 -1.88 -10.94 1.37
C GLY A 338 -1.20 -11.37 2.67
N THR A 339 -0.24 -12.30 2.59
CA THR A 339 0.34 -12.93 3.79
C THR A 339 1.75 -12.45 4.15
N TRP A 340 2.32 -11.53 3.37
CA TRP A 340 3.65 -10.95 3.57
C TRP A 340 3.79 -10.29 4.95
N ASN A 341 2.87 -9.39 5.34
CA ASN A 341 2.88 -8.73 6.66
C ASN A 341 2.58 -9.70 7.84
N ILE A 342 2.19 -10.95 7.56
CA ILE A 342 1.94 -11.98 8.57
C ILE A 342 3.21 -12.81 8.83
N GLY A 343 4.00 -13.12 7.79
CA GLY A 343 5.16 -14.00 7.92
C GLY A 343 6.14 -14.03 6.75
N GLN A 344 6.18 -13.00 5.89
CA GLN A 344 7.14 -12.86 4.79
C GLN A 344 7.27 -14.16 3.94
N ARG A 345 8.48 -14.60 3.59
CA ARG A 345 8.74 -15.85 2.86
C ARG A 345 8.25 -17.11 3.58
N ASP A 346 8.20 -17.10 4.92
CA ASP A 346 7.61 -18.20 5.70
C ASP A 346 6.10 -18.33 5.45
N SER A 347 5.43 -17.31 4.90
CA SER A 347 4.01 -17.42 4.51
C SER A 347 3.80 -18.14 3.18
N ALA A 348 4.80 -18.15 2.28
CA ALA A 348 4.75 -18.81 0.99
C ALA A 348 5.06 -20.32 1.05
N LYS A 349 5.43 -20.87 2.21
CA LYS A 349 5.76 -22.30 2.39
C LYS A 349 4.57 -23.22 2.11
N TRP A 350 4.81 -24.30 1.38
CA TRP A 350 3.78 -25.20 0.85
C TRP A 350 2.83 -25.79 1.91
N GLU A 351 3.32 -26.07 3.12
CA GLU A 351 2.53 -26.58 4.23
C GLU A 351 1.57 -25.54 4.83
N ARG A 352 1.77 -24.25 4.57
CA ARG A 352 0.96 -23.13 5.09
C ARG A 352 -0.07 -22.60 4.11
N ILE A 353 0.27 -22.50 2.82
CA ILE A 353 -0.58 -21.86 1.78
C ILE A 353 -2.02 -22.41 1.71
N LYS A 354 -2.25 -23.70 2.02
CA LYS A 354 -3.61 -24.27 2.07
C LYS A 354 -4.48 -23.64 3.16
N GLY A 355 -3.89 -23.36 4.33
CA GLY A 355 -4.58 -22.65 5.42
C GLY A 355 -4.90 -21.21 5.04
N PHE A 356 -4.01 -20.52 4.33
CA PHE A 356 -4.27 -19.16 3.86
C PHE A 356 -5.33 -19.07 2.77
N VAL A 357 -5.50 -20.10 1.93
CA VAL A 357 -6.66 -20.21 1.03
C VAL A 357 -7.97 -20.40 1.81
N ASP A 358 -7.96 -21.18 2.88
CA ASP A 358 -9.13 -21.36 3.76
C ASP A 358 -9.48 -20.09 4.56
N ASP A 359 -8.46 -19.32 4.97
CA ASP A 359 -8.63 -18.00 5.57
C ASP A 359 -9.17 -16.99 4.54
N ALA A 360 -8.62 -16.94 3.33
CA ALA A 360 -9.10 -16.08 2.24
C ALA A 360 -10.57 -16.35 1.92
N ALA A 361 -10.96 -17.62 1.77
CA ALA A 361 -12.35 -18.02 1.61
C ALA A 361 -13.22 -17.62 2.81
N SER A 362 -12.70 -17.76 4.04
CA SER A 362 -13.38 -17.35 5.28
C SER A 362 -13.50 -15.83 5.44
N LEU A 363 -12.70 -15.05 4.72
CA LEU A 363 -12.73 -13.58 4.63
C LEU A 363 -13.51 -13.07 3.41
N ASN A 364 -14.15 -13.95 2.63
CA ASN A 364 -14.78 -13.63 1.33
C ASN A 364 -13.82 -13.01 0.30
N CYS A 365 -12.51 -13.27 0.39
CA CYS A 365 -11.53 -12.79 -0.58
C CYS A 365 -11.57 -13.66 -1.85
N PRO A 366 -11.95 -13.12 -3.03
CA PRO A 366 -11.86 -13.86 -4.29
C PRO A 366 -10.41 -14.19 -4.68
N TYR A 367 -9.41 -13.51 -4.11
CA TYR A 367 -8.00 -13.70 -4.42
C TYR A 367 -7.16 -14.05 -3.19
N TYR A 368 -6.13 -14.87 -3.39
CA TYR A 368 -5.00 -15.04 -2.48
C TYR A 368 -3.70 -14.78 -3.27
N VAL A 369 -2.84 -13.90 -2.74
CA VAL A 369 -1.53 -13.61 -3.30
C VAL A 369 -0.48 -14.41 -2.55
N ILE A 370 0.23 -15.26 -3.28
CA ILE A 370 1.44 -15.93 -2.78
C ILE A 370 2.60 -14.98 -3.07
N ASP A 371 3.15 -14.40 -2.01
CA ASP A 371 4.28 -13.46 -2.12
C ASP A 371 5.62 -14.21 -2.33
N ASP A 372 6.78 -13.55 -2.19
CA ASP A 372 8.09 -14.20 -2.40
C ASP A 372 8.26 -15.50 -1.60
N GLY A 373 8.91 -16.49 -2.22
CA GLY A 373 9.16 -17.84 -1.71
C GLY A 373 8.58 -18.95 -2.60
N TRP A 374 7.58 -18.68 -3.45
CA TRP A 374 6.92 -19.75 -4.22
C TRP A 374 7.75 -20.35 -5.37
N ARG A 375 8.81 -19.68 -5.81
CA ARG A 375 9.81 -20.24 -6.74
C ARG A 375 10.84 -21.13 -6.05
N ASP A 376 10.88 -21.12 -4.72
CA ASP A 376 11.97 -21.69 -3.93
C ASP A 376 11.69 -23.16 -3.56
N GLY A 377 12.64 -24.03 -3.89
CA GLY A 377 12.62 -25.43 -3.47
C GLY A 377 12.62 -25.60 -1.95
N GLN A 378 13.27 -24.69 -1.21
CA GLN A 378 13.31 -24.69 0.26
C GLN A 378 11.94 -24.36 0.88
N CYS A 379 11.09 -23.62 0.17
CA CYS A 379 9.69 -23.39 0.56
C CYS A 379 8.76 -24.57 0.20
N GLY A 380 9.31 -25.71 -0.25
CA GLY A 380 8.58 -26.95 -0.51
C GLY A 380 7.84 -27.02 -1.85
N TRP A 381 8.13 -26.09 -2.78
CA TRP A 381 7.49 -26.02 -4.09
C TRP A 381 8.03 -27.03 -5.11
N HIS A 382 9.27 -27.50 -4.92
CA HIS A 382 9.86 -28.61 -5.66
C HIS A 382 9.63 -29.90 -4.87
N ARG A 383 8.57 -30.64 -5.23
CA ARG A 383 8.03 -31.75 -4.43
C ARG A 383 7.49 -32.87 -5.31
N ASN A 384 7.62 -34.13 -4.87
CA ASN A 384 7.07 -35.29 -5.57
C ASN A 384 7.49 -35.39 -7.07
N GLY A 385 8.71 -34.97 -7.40
CA GLY A 385 9.19 -34.91 -8.79
C GLY A 385 8.59 -33.78 -9.64
N LYS A 386 7.82 -32.87 -9.04
CA LYS A 386 7.26 -31.67 -9.68
C LYS A 386 8.15 -30.46 -9.45
N ASN A 387 8.23 -29.60 -10.46
CA ASN A 387 8.73 -28.23 -10.33
C ASN A 387 7.64 -27.31 -9.75
N GLU A 388 8.00 -26.05 -9.51
CA GLU A 388 7.14 -25.04 -8.90
C GLU A 388 5.86 -24.78 -9.72
N TRP A 389 5.92 -24.84 -11.05
CA TRP A 389 4.77 -24.65 -11.93
C TRP A 389 3.75 -25.78 -11.83
N ALA A 390 4.21 -27.03 -11.84
CA ALA A 390 3.34 -28.19 -11.66
C ALA A 390 2.74 -28.25 -10.24
N SER A 391 3.45 -27.73 -9.23
CA SER A 391 2.94 -27.53 -7.87
C SER A 391 1.92 -26.38 -7.80
N LEU A 392 2.17 -25.24 -8.46
CA LEU A 392 1.23 -24.12 -8.57
C LEU A 392 -0.08 -24.54 -9.24
N LYS A 393 0.00 -25.37 -10.29
CA LYS A 393 -1.19 -25.93 -10.95
C LYS A 393 -2.03 -26.83 -10.03
N GLU A 394 -1.39 -27.67 -9.21
CA GLU A 394 -2.08 -28.43 -8.16
C GLU A 394 -2.74 -27.50 -7.13
N PHE A 395 -2.04 -26.44 -6.73
CA PHE A 395 -2.53 -25.50 -5.73
C PHE A 395 -3.70 -24.63 -6.23
N CYS A 396 -3.65 -24.14 -7.47
CA CYS A 396 -4.75 -23.44 -8.12
C CYS A 396 -6.01 -24.32 -8.21
N ALA A 397 -5.86 -25.62 -8.49
CA ALA A 397 -6.97 -26.56 -8.48
C ALA A 397 -7.59 -26.74 -7.08
N TYR A 398 -6.79 -26.74 -6.01
CA TYR A 398 -7.29 -26.73 -4.64
C TYR A 398 -8.03 -25.42 -4.31
N ALA A 399 -7.44 -24.26 -4.62
CA ALA A 399 -8.03 -22.95 -4.35
C ALA A 399 -9.38 -22.75 -5.05
N ALA A 400 -9.52 -23.26 -6.28
CA ALA A 400 -10.77 -23.28 -7.02
C ALA A 400 -11.91 -24.00 -6.26
N THR A 401 -11.63 -25.06 -5.48
CA THR A 401 -12.65 -25.72 -4.64
C THR A 401 -13.20 -24.84 -3.52
N LYS A 402 -12.48 -23.77 -3.17
CA LYS A 402 -12.85 -22.76 -2.16
C LYS A 402 -13.38 -21.47 -2.78
N ASN A 403 -13.49 -21.41 -4.11
CA ASN A 403 -13.78 -20.19 -4.90
C ASN A 403 -12.73 -19.07 -4.75
N VAL A 404 -11.50 -19.43 -4.37
CA VAL A 404 -10.35 -18.51 -4.30
C VAL A 404 -9.49 -18.69 -5.55
N LYS A 405 -9.06 -17.58 -6.15
CA LYS A 405 -8.14 -17.56 -7.29
C LYS A 405 -6.75 -17.15 -6.82
N ILE A 406 -5.71 -17.73 -7.43
CA ILE A 406 -4.33 -17.46 -7.04
C ILE A 406 -3.73 -16.35 -7.90
N MET A 407 -2.97 -15.48 -7.23
CA MET A 407 -2.01 -14.56 -7.85
C MET A 407 -0.63 -14.85 -7.25
N VAL A 408 0.43 -14.62 -8.01
CA VAL A 408 1.81 -14.93 -7.60
C VAL A 408 2.75 -13.74 -7.74
N TRP A 409 3.67 -13.61 -6.80
CA TRP A 409 4.73 -12.60 -6.84
C TRP A 409 5.83 -12.94 -7.86
N GLN A 410 6.55 -11.95 -8.39
CA GLN A 410 7.70 -12.18 -9.25
C GLN A 410 8.67 -11.00 -9.20
N ASN A 411 9.94 -11.28 -8.91
CA ASN A 411 11.01 -10.32 -9.06
C ASN A 411 11.15 -9.92 -10.55
N CYS A 412 11.23 -8.62 -10.86
CA CYS A 412 11.42 -8.13 -12.22
C CYS A 412 12.73 -8.61 -12.86
N TRP A 413 13.78 -8.85 -12.07
CA TRP A 413 15.12 -9.22 -12.54
C TRP A 413 15.14 -10.60 -13.23
N ASP A 414 14.29 -11.54 -12.82
CA ASP A 414 14.16 -12.87 -13.42
C ASP A 414 13.46 -12.86 -14.79
N ILE A 415 12.79 -11.76 -15.14
CA ILE A 415 11.96 -11.60 -16.35
C ILE A 415 12.38 -10.39 -17.19
N GLN A 416 13.65 -9.96 -17.08
CA GLN A 416 14.25 -8.89 -17.91
C GLN A 416 14.38 -9.30 -19.38
N ASP A 417 14.71 -10.56 -19.66
CA ASP A 417 14.67 -11.10 -21.02
C ASP A 417 13.24 -11.27 -21.53
N LEU A 418 13.02 -11.00 -22.82
CA LEU A 418 11.68 -11.04 -23.42
C LEU A 418 11.12 -12.47 -23.53
N ALA A 419 11.96 -13.46 -23.81
CA ALA A 419 11.52 -14.86 -23.89
C ALA A 419 11.21 -15.41 -22.50
N ALA A 420 12.04 -15.11 -21.50
CA ALA A 420 11.77 -15.43 -20.09
C ALA A 420 10.45 -14.80 -19.59
N ARG A 421 10.17 -13.55 -19.98
CA ARG A 421 8.93 -12.84 -19.67
C ARG A 421 7.70 -13.48 -20.32
N GLU A 422 7.75 -13.78 -21.61
CA GLU A 422 6.67 -14.50 -22.32
C GLU A 422 6.42 -15.88 -21.71
N GLU A 423 7.49 -16.63 -21.40
CA GLU A 423 7.38 -17.93 -20.73
C GLU A 423 6.74 -17.81 -19.34
N PHE A 424 7.16 -16.82 -18.54
CA PHE A 424 6.59 -16.57 -17.21
C PHE A 424 5.07 -16.35 -17.28
N PHE A 425 4.60 -15.40 -18.08
CA PHE A 425 3.17 -15.10 -18.18
C PHE A 425 2.36 -16.26 -18.77
N ARG A 426 2.92 -16.99 -19.75
CA ARG A 426 2.33 -18.23 -20.28
C ARG A 426 2.16 -19.27 -19.18
N ASN A 427 3.21 -19.55 -18.41
CA ASN A 427 3.21 -20.54 -17.34
C ASN A 427 2.27 -20.15 -16.17
N VAL A 428 2.14 -18.87 -15.83
CA VAL A 428 1.12 -18.35 -14.88
C VAL A 428 -0.29 -18.73 -15.35
N SER A 429 -0.63 -18.40 -16.60
CA SER A 429 -1.95 -18.70 -17.16
C SER A 429 -2.21 -20.21 -17.28
N GLU A 430 -1.24 -21.01 -17.73
CA GLU A 430 -1.36 -22.47 -17.87
C GLU A 430 -1.45 -23.22 -16.53
N SER A 431 -0.96 -22.60 -15.45
CA SER A 431 -1.11 -23.07 -14.08
C SER A 431 -2.49 -22.74 -13.49
N GLY A 432 -3.26 -21.86 -14.13
CA GLY A 432 -4.57 -21.40 -13.64
C GLY A 432 -4.51 -20.27 -12.59
N ALA A 433 -3.34 -19.66 -12.39
CA ALA A 433 -3.24 -18.40 -11.68
C ALA A 433 -3.77 -17.27 -12.58
N VAL A 434 -4.35 -16.23 -11.97
CA VAL A 434 -5.12 -15.19 -12.69
C VAL A 434 -4.47 -13.82 -12.69
N GLY A 435 -3.33 -13.69 -12.00
CA GLY A 435 -2.64 -12.42 -11.87
C GLY A 435 -1.28 -12.54 -11.20
N VAL A 436 -0.53 -11.44 -11.23
CA VAL A 436 0.84 -11.34 -10.72
C VAL A 436 1.06 -10.05 -9.94
N LYS A 437 1.96 -10.11 -8.94
CA LYS A 437 2.59 -8.95 -8.30
C LYS A 437 4.04 -8.91 -8.78
N ILE A 438 4.40 -7.99 -9.67
CA ILE A 438 5.77 -7.87 -10.19
C ILE A 438 6.49 -6.75 -9.44
N ASP A 439 7.74 -6.96 -9.05
CA ASP A 439 8.40 -6.20 -7.98
C ASP A 439 9.85 -5.79 -8.28
N PHE A 440 10.34 -4.80 -7.54
CA PHE A 440 11.71 -4.26 -7.55
C PHE A 440 12.19 -3.62 -8.87
N MET A 441 11.29 -2.96 -9.62
CA MET A 441 11.70 -2.18 -10.80
C MET A 441 12.53 -0.96 -10.40
N ASN A 442 12.11 -0.25 -9.34
CA ASN A 442 12.90 0.75 -8.60
C ASN A 442 13.56 1.84 -9.47
N ASN A 443 12.93 2.21 -10.59
CA ASN A 443 13.27 3.38 -11.42
C ASN A 443 12.16 3.68 -12.43
N GLU A 444 12.15 4.89 -12.96
CA GLU A 444 11.28 5.37 -14.05
C GLU A 444 12.05 5.69 -15.34
N SER A 445 13.19 5.04 -15.60
CA SER A 445 13.91 5.19 -16.88
C SER A 445 13.07 4.76 -18.07
N HIS A 446 13.38 5.29 -19.25
CA HIS A 446 12.77 4.88 -20.52
C HIS A 446 12.85 3.37 -20.73
N GLN A 447 14.01 2.76 -20.43
CA GLN A 447 14.19 1.31 -20.56
C GLN A 447 13.25 0.52 -19.63
N MET A 448 13.10 0.96 -18.37
CA MET A 448 12.22 0.27 -17.42
C MET A 448 10.74 0.51 -17.74
N LEU A 449 10.36 1.69 -18.20
CA LEU A 449 8.99 1.96 -18.65
C LEU A 449 8.61 1.14 -19.89
N GLU A 450 9.57 0.78 -20.75
CA GLU A 450 9.38 -0.22 -21.80
C GLU A 450 9.26 -1.66 -21.26
N PHE A 451 9.94 -2.01 -20.15
CA PHE A 451 9.68 -3.25 -19.41
C PHE A 451 8.24 -3.29 -18.87
N PHE A 452 7.77 -2.21 -18.22
CA PHE A 452 6.38 -2.09 -17.73
C PHE A 452 5.38 -2.28 -18.88
N ARG A 453 5.54 -1.55 -20.00
CA ARG A 453 4.70 -1.68 -21.21
C ARG A 453 4.68 -3.11 -21.74
N SER A 454 5.85 -3.74 -21.83
CA SER A 454 5.98 -5.13 -22.32
C SER A 454 5.26 -6.13 -21.41
N CYS A 455 5.39 -6.00 -20.09
CA CYS A 455 4.65 -6.81 -19.11
C CYS A 455 3.13 -6.65 -19.26
N LEU A 456 2.63 -5.43 -19.46
CA LEU A 456 1.21 -5.14 -19.70
C LEU A 456 0.69 -5.75 -21.01
N GLU A 457 1.47 -5.66 -22.09
CA GLU A 457 1.11 -6.26 -23.39
C GLU A 457 1.09 -7.79 -23.35
N ILE A 458 2.06 -8.40 -22.68
CA ILE A 458 2.17 -9.86 -22.53
C ILE A 458 1.09 -10.38 -21.57
N GLY A 459 0.91 -9.74 -20.42
CA GLY A 459 -0.13 -10.06 -19.44
C GLY A 459 -1.53 -10.01 -20.06
N ALA A 460 -1.82 -9.02 -20.90
CA ALA A 460 -3.08 -8.94 -21.65
C ALA A 460 -3.27 -10.11 -22.64
N ARG A 461 -2.22 -10.53 -23.36
CA ARG A 461 -2.28 -11.70 -24.27
C ARG A 461 -2.60 -13.00 -23.52
N HIS A 462 -1.98 -13.19 -22.35
CA HIS A 462 -2.17 -14.37 -21.50
C HIS A 462 -3.33 -14.23 -20.50
N LYS A 463 -4.07 -13.11 -20.50
CA LYS A 463 -5.22 -12.83 -19.62
C LYS A 463 -4.90 -12.84 -18.12
N VAL A 464 -3.72 -12.32 -17.78
CA VAL A 464 -3.18 -12.21 -16.42
C VAL A 464 -3.36 -10.77 -15.94
N MET A 465 -3.96 -10.56 -14.76
CA MET A 465 -4.09 -9.24 -14.12
C MET A 465 -2.78 -8.85 -13.41
N ILE A 466 -2.46 -7.56 -13.33
CA ILE A 466 -1.15 -7.09 -12.85
C ILE A 466 -1.31 -6.12 -11.66
N ASN A 467 -0.45 -6.33 -10.67
CA ASN A 467 -0.05 -5.40 -9.62
C ASN A 467 1.47 -5.15 -9.77
N PHE A 468 1.93 -3.90 -9.65
CA PHE A 468 3.37 -3.58 -9.68
C PHE A 468 3.79 -2.95 -8.34
N HIS A 469 4.77 -3.57 -7.67
CA HIS A 469 5.44 -3.10 -6.46
C HIS A 469 6.86 -2.61 -6.78
N GLY A 470 7.48 -1.80 -5.92
CA GLY A 470 8.72 -1.09 -6.25
C GLY A 470 8.61 -0.30 -7.56
N ALA A 471 7.55 0.51 -7.68
CA ALA A 471 7.05 1.05 -8.94
C ALA A 471 6.98 2.59 -8.98
N TYR A 472 6.83 3.16 -10.17
CA TYR A 472 6.67 4.61 -10.36
C TYR A 472 5.24 5.09 -10.09
N LYS A 473 5.12 6.38 -9.77
CA LYS A 473 3.87 7.15 -9.62
C LYS A 473 2.78 6.84 -10.66
N PRO A 474 1.48 6.87 -10.31
CA PRO A 474 0.43 6.70 -11.31
C PRO A 474 0.23 7.95 -12.16
N ALA A 475 0.07 7.70 -13.46
CA ALA A 475 -0.06 8.69 -14.51
C ALA A 475 -1.18 8.32 -15.50
N GLY A 476 -2.21 7.61 -15.02
CA GLY A 476 -3.45 7.35 -15.77
C GLY A 476 -3.40 6.19 -16.77
N GLU A 477 -2.32 5.41 -16.77
CA GLU A 477 -2.14 4.23 -17.63
C GLU A 477 -3.23 3.17 -17.40
N GLU A 478 -3.88 3.16 -16.23
CA GLU A 478 -4.99 2.27 -15.88
C GLU A 478 -6.19 2.42 -16.85
N ARG A 479 -6.34 3.59 -17.50
CA ARG A 479 -7.33 3.77 -18.59
C ARG A 479 -6.97 2.97 -19.83
N THR A 480 -5.68 2.84 -20.14
CA THR A 480 -5.17 2.13 -21.33
C THR A 480 -5.06 0.64 -21.06
N TRP A 481 -4.65 0.27 -19.85
CA TRP A 481 -4.36 -1.10 -19.43
C TRP A 481 -5.25 -1.52 -18.26
N PRO A 482 -6.56 -1.76 -18.47
CA PRO A 482 -7.51 -1.96 -17.37
C PRO A 482 -7.30 -3.26 -16.55
N HIS A 483 -6.36 -4.12 -16.96
CA HIS A 483 -5.95 -5.30 -16.20
C HIS A 483 -4.81 -5.00 -15.20
N TRP A 484 -4.20 -3.81 -15.29
CA TRP A 484 -3.37 -3.23 -14.25
C TRP A 484 -4.30 -2.67 -13.17
N LEU A 485 -4.55 -3.47 -12.14
CA LEU A 485 -5.58 -3.15 -11.15
C LEU A 485 -5.10 -2.15 -10.11
N THR A 486 -3.81 -2.17 -9.76
CA THR A 486 -3.20 -1.29 -8.78
C THR A 486 -1.67 -1.32 -8.90
N ARG A 487 -0.99 -0.44 -8.16
CA ARG A 487 0.46 -0.41 -8.00
C ARG A 487 0.79 0.04 -6.58
N GLU A 488 2.00 -0.20 -6.11
CA GLU A 488 2.51 0.38 -4.88
C GLU A 488 2.82 1.87 -5.07
N ALA A 489 4.08 2.25 -5.31
CA ALA A 489 4.51 3.64 -5.42
C ALA A 489 4.03 4.49 -4.23
N ILE A 490 4.02 3.90 -3.03
CA ILE A 490 3.39 4.44 -1.82
C ILE A 490 4.06 3.85 -0.59
N TYR A 491 4.30 4.67 0.43
CA TYR A 491 4.83 4.19 1.71
C TYR A 491 3.78 3.38 2.49
N GLY A 492 3.61 2.12 2.11
CA GLY A 492 2.54 1.20 2.52
C GLY A 492 2.78 0.50 3.86
N MET A 493 1.78 -0.27 4.34
CA MET A 493 1.80 -0.87 5.68
C MET A 493 2.91 -1.88 5.96
N GLU A 494 3.61 -2.39 4.94
CA GLU A 494 4.86 -3.14 5.14
C GLU A 494 5.92 -2.34 5.92
N ASN A 495 5.92 -1.00 5.80
CA ASN A 495 6.77 -0.09 6.57
C ASN A 495 6.28 0.15 8.01
N GLY A 496 5.07 -0.29 8.34
CA GLY A 496 4.43 -0.27 9.66
C GLY A 496 4.67 1.00 10.49
N GLY A 497 5.54 0.89 11.51
CA GLY A 497 5.91 1.97 12.42
C GLY A 497 6.61 3.18 11.78
N GLY A 498 7.16 3.04 10.57
CA GLY A 498 7.81 4.13 9.84
C GLY A 498 6.83 5.21 9.34
N ILE A 499 5.54 4.87 9.15
CA ILE A 499 4.55 5.80 8.60
C ILE A 499 4.17 6.85 9.65
N GLN A 500 4.35 8.12 9.31
CA GLN A 500 3.97 9.26 10.15
C GLN A 500 2.46 9.51 10.08
N ARG A 501 1.88 9.97 11.19
CA ARG A 501 0.45 10.33 11.31
C ARG A 501 0.01 11.31 10.20
N ARG A 502 0.83 12.34 9.95
CA ARG A 502 0.64 13.30 8.86
C ARG A 502 0.47 12.62 7.50
N THR A 503 1.31 11.65 7.18
CA THR A 503 1.28 10.92 5.90
C THR A 503 -0.07 10.25 5.69
N PHE A 504 -0.61 9.56 6.71
CA PHE A 504 -1.93 8.92 6.61
C PHE A 504 -3.05 9.91 6.19
N ALA A 505 -3.02 11.14 6.71
CA ALA A 505 -3.99 12.19 6.37
C ALA A 505 -3.61 13.05 5.16
N ALA A 506 -2.42 12.88 4.58
CA ALA A 506 -1.98 13.55 3.36
C ALA A 506 -2.30 12.73 2.11
N LEU A 507 -2.05 11.42 2.15
CA LEU A 507 -2.15 10.49 1.01
C LEU A 507 -3.43 10.63 0.16
N PRO A 508 -4.67 10.76 0.71
CA PRO A 508 -5.89 10.92 -0.09
C PRO A 508 -5.88 12.14 -1.02
N PHE A 509 -5.12 13.17 -0.64
CA PHE A 509 -5.06 14.47 -1.32
C PHE A 509 -3.73 14.69 -2.06
N THR A 510 -2.82 13.71 -2.02
CA THR A 510 -1.53 13.73 -2.72
C THR A 510 -1.43 12.53 -3.67
N ARG A 511 -0.85 11.42 -3.22
CA ARG A 511 -0.56 10.21 -4.02
C ARG A 511 -1.81 9.56 -4.63
N PHE A 512 -2.97 9.62 -3.98
CA PHE A 512 -4.22 9.05 -4.53
C PHE A 512 -4.93 9.96 -5.55
N VAL A 513 -4.47 11.20 -5.76
CA VAL A 513 -5.11 12.13 -6.73
C VAL A 513 -4.96 11.64 -8.16
N THR A 514 -3.86 10.96 -8.51
CA THR A 514 -3.54 10.58 -9.89
C THR A 514 -3.67 9.08 -10.20
N GLY A 515 -4.02 8.25 -9.20
CA GLY A 515 -4.30 6.83 -9.42
C GLY A 515 -4.42 6.00 -8.14
N PRO A 516 -4.73 4.69 -8.26
CA PRO A 516 -4.89 3.79 -7.13
C PRO A 516 -3.54 3.53 -6.44
N ALA A 517 -3.58 2.94 -5.26
CA ALA A 517 -2.36 2.47 -4.59
C ALA A 517 -2.63 1.26 -3.70
N ASP A 518 -1.69 0.33 -3.70
CA ASP A 518 -1.74 -0.89 -2.91
C ASP A 518 -1.17 -0.72 -1.51
N PHE A 519 -1.87 0.07 -0.68
CA PHE A 519 -1.39 0.42 0.66
C PHE A 519 -1.32 -0.76 1.66
N THR A 520 -1.89 -1.92 1.32
CA THR A 520 -2.05 -3.10 2.22
C THR A 520 -2.70 -2.78 3.60
N PRO A 521 -3.88 -2.10 3.64
CA PRO A 521 -4.50 -1.61 4.87
C PRO A 521 -5.06 -2.69 5.80
N ALA A 522 -5.46 -2.26 7.00
CA ALA A 522 -6.09 -3.07 8.03
C ALA A 522 -5.15 -4.09 8.72
N ASP A 523 -3.91 -3.65 9.01
CA ASP A 523 -3.02 -4.33 9.96
C ASP A 523 -3.44 -3.95 11.40
N LEU A 524 -4.12 -4.86 12.11
CA LEU A 524 -4.79 -4.55 13.39
C LEU A 524 -4.00 -5.03 14.63
N ARG A 525 -2.84 -5.66 14.42
CA ARG A 525 -1.88 -6.02 15.48
C ARG A 525 -1.09 -4.79 15.97
N PRO A 526 -0.73 -4.70 17.28
CA PRO A 526 -0.13 -3.49 17.86
C PRO A 526 1.22 -3.05 17.25
N GLY A 527 2.00 -4.00 16.72
CA GLY A 527 3.31 -3.78 16.13
C GLY A 527 3.22 -3.16 14.73
N PRO A 528 2.71 -3.89 13.71
CA PRO A 528 2.56 -3.39 12.34
C PRO A 528 1.80 -2.06 12.26
N MET A 529 0.76 -1.89 13.06
CA MET A 529 -0.06 -0.67 13.11
C MET A 529 0.72 0.61 13.52
N GLY A 530 1.88 0.47 14.16
CA GLY A 530 2.81 1.59 14.35
C GLY A 530 2.22 2.79 15.10
N ASN A 531 2.30 3.96 14.47
CA ASN A 531 1.84 5.27 14.98
C ASN A 531 0.32 5.50 14.86
N SER A 532 -0.41 4.54 14.28
CA SER A 532 -1.85 4.61 14.03
C SER A 532 -2.67 3.80 15.06
N THR A 533 -3.99 3.82 14.91
CA THR A 533 -4.95 3.02 15.71
C THR A 533 -5.74 2.05 14.84
N VAL A 534 -6.46 1.12 15.46
CA VAL A 534 -7.38 0.20 14.74
C VAL A 534 -8.45 0.99 13.99
N GLY A 535 -8.95 2.10 14.56
CA GLY A 535 -9.89 3.00 13.88
C GLY A 535 -9.29 3.64 12.63
N SER A 536 -8.02 4.05 12.70
CA SER A 536 -7.25 4.54 11.56
C SER A 536 -7.06 3.47 10.49
N GLN A 537 -6.72 2.23 10.89
CA GLN A 537 -6.49 1.11 9.97
C GLN A 537 -7.76 0.63 9.24
N LEU A 538 -8.94 0.70 9.88
CA LEU A 538 -10.20 0.52 9.17
C LEU A 538 -10.53 1.71 8.27
N ALA A 539 -10.18 2.94 8.69
CA ALA A 539 -10.40 4.15 7.92
C ALA A 539 -9.52 4.21 6.65
N THR A 540 -8.25 3.78 6.70
CA THR A 540 -7.36 3.70 5.53
C THR A 540 -7.95 2.81 4.44
N ALA A 541 -8.55 1.66 4.80
CA ALA A 541 -9.18 0.77 3.84
C ALA A 541 -10.31 1.46 3.03
N VAL A 542 -11.05 2.40 3.62
CA VAL A 542 -12.07 3.20 2.92
C VAL A 542 -11.45 4.42 2.24
N ALA A 543 -10.49 5.08 2.90
CA ALA A 543 -9.75 6.25 2.41
C ALA A 543 -9.06 5.99 1.07
N TYR A 544 -8.35 4.87 1.00
CA TYR A 544 -7.41 4.54 -0.06
C TYR A 544 -8.08 3.63 -1.09
N ALA A 545 -8.10 4.08 -2.34
CA ALA A 545 -8.72 3.34 -3.43
C ALA A 545 -7.73 2.36 -4.05
N SER A 546 -8.10 1.08 -4.08
CA SER A 546 -7.39 0.04 -4.82
C SER A 546 -8.40 -0.96 -5.40
N PRO A 547 -8.56 -1.03 -6.74
CA PRO A 547 -9.35 -2.05 -7.41
C PRO A 547 -8.93 -3.50 -7.08
N LEU A 548 -7.67 -3.69 -6.64
CA LEU A 548 -7.20 -4.91 -5.99
C LEU A 548 -6.79 -4.58 -4.54
N LEU A 549 -7.68 -4.84 -3.59
CA LEU A 549 -7.49 -4.46 -2.18
C LEU A 549 -6.88 -5.61 -1.38
N HIS A 550 -5.63 -5.48 -0.93
CA HIS A 550 -5.01 -6.48 -0.06
C HIS A 550 -5.36 -6.25 1.41
N TRP A 551 -5.84 -7.32 2.06
CA TRP A 551 -5.87 -7.43 3.52
C TRP A 551 -4.56 -8.05 4.01
N SER A 552 -3.91 -7.39 4.96
CA SER A 552 -2.53 -7.67 5.41
C SER A 552 -2.42 -8.45 6.73
N ASP A 553 -3.50 -8.55 7.53
CA ASP A 553 -3.47 -9.23 8.84
C ASP A 553 -4.15 -10.60 8.80
N SER A 554 -3.87 -11.40 9.82
CA SER A 554 -4.45 -12.72 10.03
C SER A 554 -5.97 -12.70 10.27
N LEU A 555 -6.67 -13.74 9.82
CA LEU A 555 -8.08 -13.99 10.17
C LEU A 555 -8.33 -13.95 11.69
N GLN A 556 -7.33 -14.35 12.51
CA GLN A 556 -7.45 -14.33 13.96
C GLN A 556 -7.39 -12.91 14.53
N ALA A 557 -6.55 -12.01 13.99
CA ALA A 557 -6.56 -10.60 14.35
C ALA A 557 -7.91 -9.95 14.00
N TYR A 558 -8.46 -10.21 12.82
CA TYR A 558 -9.79 -9.71 12.44
C TYR A 558 -10.91 -10.24 13.36
N LYS A 559 -10.85 -11.51 13.76
CA LYS A 559 -11.80 -12.09 14.74
C LYS A 559 -11.67 -11.49 16.14
N ALA A 560 -10.46 -11.16 16.59
CA ALA A 560 -10.21 -10.60 17.92
C ALA A 560 -10.89 -9.24 18.14
N HIS A 561 -11.13 -8.47 17.06
CA HIS A 561 -11.84 -7.19 17.09
C HIS A 561 -13.37 -7.30 16.95
N GLY A 562 -13.92 -8.51 17.00
CA GLY A 562 -15.36 -8.75 17.10
C GLY A 562 -16.12 -8.86 15.77
N PRO A 563 -17.42 -9.22 15.83
CA PRO A 563 -18.17 -9.62 14.64
C PRO A 563 -18.47 -8.46 13.68
N GLU A 564 -18.57 -7.21 14.16
CA GLU A 564 -18.79 -6.03 13.31
C GLU A 564 -17.55 -5.67 12.48
N VAL A 565 -16.34 -5.84 13.03
CA VAL A 565 -15.10 -5.66 12.27
C VAL A 565 -14.95 -6.77 11.24
N LEU A 566 -15.26 -8.02 11.61
CA LEU A 566 -15.25 -9.14 10.67
C LEU A 566 -16.31 -8.98 9.56
N ASP A 567 -17.48 -8.40 9.85
CA ASP A 567 -18.48 -8.02 8.83
C ASP A 567 -17.96 -6.94 7.87
N PHE A 568 -17.26 -5.92 8.40
CA PHE A 568 -16.62 -4.90 7.57
C PHE A 568 -15.60 -5.51 6.59
N ILE A 569 -14.64 -6.29 7.09
CA ILE A 569 -13.58 -6.91 6.27
C ILE A 569 -14.17 -7.82 5.17
N ARG A 570 -15.23 -8.57 5.48
CA ARG A 570 -15.89 -9.53 4.57
C ARG A 570 -16.79 -8.93 3.50
N ASN A 571 -17.31 -7.71 3.71
CA ASN A 571 -18.36 -7.13 2.86
C ASN A 571 -17.99 -5.77 2.27
N LYS A 572 -16.85 -5.19 2.64
CA LYS A 572 -16.37 -3.95 2.03
C LYS A 572 -15.99 -4.19 0.55
N PRO A 573 -16.45 -3.34 -0.39
CA PRO A 573 -16.07 -3.42 -1.80
C PRO A 573 -14.64 -2.91 -2.04
N ALA A 574 -14.04 -3.34 -3.16
CA ALA A 574 -12.76 -2.81 -3.65
C ALA A 574 -12.94 -1.55 -4.53
N VAL A 575 -14.01 -1.51 -5.33
CA VAL A 575 -14.36 -0.41 -6.24
C VAL A 575 -15.57 0.38 -5.76
N TRP A 576 -15.77 1.57 -6.32
CA TRP A 576 -16.76 2.55 -5.86
C TRP A 576 -17.54 3.15 -7.02
N ASP A 577 -18.79 3.54 -6.77
CA ASP A 577 -19.63 4.28 -7.71
C ASP A 577 -19.42 5.80 -7.59
N GLU A 578 -19.04 6.27 -6.40
CA GLU A 578 -19.06 7.69 -6.04
C GLU A 578 -18.15 7.93 -4.83
N THR A 579 -17.46 9.08 -4.84
CA THR A 579 -16.58 9.54 -3.76
C THR A 579 -16.91 10.99 -3.43
N LYS A 580 -16.94 11.33 -2.13
CA LYS A 580 -17.12 12.69 -1.62
C LYS A 580 -16.13 12.98 -0.51
N ILE A 581 -15.30 14.00 -0.67
CA ILE A 581 -14.51 14.56 0.42
C ILE A 581 -15.42 15.47 1.26
N LEU A 582 -15.41 15.25 2.57
CA LEU A 582 -16.32 15.91 3.49
C LEU A 582 -15.70 17.18 4.09
N PRO A 583 -16.52 18.19 4.47
CA PRO A 583 -16.05 19.40 5.13
C PRO A 583 -15.20 19.12 6.37
N GLY A 584 -14.22 19.99 6.65
CA GLY A 584 -13.27 19.82 7.75
C GLY A 584 -12.06 18.94 7.42
N SER A 585 -11.93 18.47 6.18
CA SER A 585 -10.71 17.88 5.63
C SER A 585 -9.62 18.94 5.43
N THR A 586 -8.35 18.55 5.61
CA THR A 586 -7.16 19.41 5.47
C THR A 586 -5.93 18.50 5.27
N ILE A 587 -5.12 18.78 4.24
CA ILE A 587 -3.98 17.93 3.87
C ILE A 587 -3.05 17.72 5.07
N GLY A 588 -2.73 16.46 5.36
CA GLY A 588 -1.82 16.07 6.43
C GLY A 588 -2.34 16.27 7.86
N LYS A 589 -3.56 16.79 8.06
CA LYS A 589 -4.16 16.99 9.39
C LYS A 589 -5.44 16.18 9.59
N ALA A 590 -6.33 16.18 8.61
CA ALA A 590 -7.60 15.45 8.69
C ALA A 590 -8.07 15.04 7.30
N ALA A 591 -8.34 13.76 7.08
CA ALA A 591 -8.97 13.30 5.85
C ALA A 591 -10.36 12.74 6.17
N LEU A 592 -11.43 13.36 5.66
CA LEU A 592 -12.81 12.92 5.86
C LEU A 592 -13.46 12.66 4.51
N MET A 593 -14.09 11.50 4.35
CA MET A 593 -14.62 11.09 3.06
C MET A 593 -15.79 10.11 3.23
N ALA A 594 -16.74 10.18 2.30
CA ALA A 594 -17.77 9.17 2.09
C ALA A 594 -17.61 8.56 0.68
N ARG A 595 -17.62 7.23 0.56
CA ARG A 595 -17.70 6.51 -0.71
C ARG A 595 -18.96 5.64 -0.77
N ARG A 596 -19.54 5.48 -1.97
CA ARG A 596 -20.72 4.64 -2.21
C ARG A 596 -20.39 3.45 -3.11
N SER A 597 -21.02 2.31 -2.83
CA SER A 597 -21.07 1.15 -3.72
C SER A 597 -22.47 0.54 -3.68
N GLY A 598 -23.17 0.58 -4.81
CA GLY A 598 -24.61 0.33 -4.85
C GLY A 598 -25.35 1.33 -3.96
N GLU A 599 -26.12 0.82 -3.00
CA GLU A 599 -26.83 1.64 -2.01
C GLU A 599 -26.04 1.84 -0.70
N ILE A 600 -24.91 1.17 -0.51
CA ILE A 600 -24.16 1.20 0.76
C ILE A 600 -23.15 2.36 0.73
N TRP A 601 -23.14 3.16 1.79
CA TRP A 601 -22.15 4.21 2.03
C TRP A 601 -21.13 3.78 3.09
N TYR A 602 -19.87 4.11 2.83
CA TYR A 602 -18.75 3.92 3.75
C TYR A 602 -18.13 5.28 4.01
N VAL A 603 -18.18 5.73 5.25
CA VAL A 603 -17.58 6.98 5.71
C VAL A 603 -16.29 6.64 6.46
N ALA A 604 -15.22 7.39 6.19
CA ALA A 604 -13.99 7.35 6.95
C ALA A 604 -13.57 8.75 7.38
N ALA A 605 -12.93 8.82 8.55
CA ALA A 605 -12.15 9.97 8.97
C ALA A 605 -10.80 9.50 9.54
N ILE A 606 -9.72 10.21 9.21
CA ILE A 606 -8.35 9.95 9.69
C ILE A 606 -7.81 11.22 10.34
N ASN A 607 -7.20 11.09 11.52
CA ASN A 607 -6.52 12.16 12.24
C ASN A 607 -5.01 12.08 12.03
N GLY A 608 -4.44 13.03 11.29
CA GLY A 608 -3.01 13.11 11.02
C GLY A 608 -2.17 13.82 12.08
N THR A 609 -2.77 14.20 13.21
CA THR A 609 -2.13 15.02 14.25
C THR A 609 -1.79 14.24 15.51
N ASP A 610 -0.99 14.86 16.39
CA ASP A 610 -0.59 14.31 17.69
C ASP A 610 -1.59 14.61 18.83
N GLN A 611 -2.79 15.10 18.52
CA GLN A 611 -3.83 15.47 19.49
C GLN A 611 -5.12 14.70 19.21
N ASP A 612 -5.94 14.41 20.23
CA ASP A 612 -7.28 13.88 20.01
C ASP A 612 -8.11 14.86 19.15
N MET A 613 -8.87 14.31 18.20
CA MET A 613 -9.67 15.09 17.26
C MET A 613 -11.11 14.59 17.24
N THR A 614 -12.05 15.53 17.33
CA THR A 614 -13.45 15.28 16.96
C THR A 614 -13.79 16.09 15.71
N ARG A 615 -14.56 15.47 14.81
CA ARG A 615 -15.14 16.12 13.63
C ARG A 615 -16.61 15.78 13.51
N GLU A 616 -17.42 16.77 13.17
CA GLU A 616 -18.83 16.59 12.86
C GLU A 616 -18.99 16.15 11.40
N ILE A 617 -19.68 15.03 11.18
CA ILE A 617 -20.00 14.51 9.86
C ILE A 617 -21.50 14.64 9.63
N THR A 618 -21.89 15.53 8.71
CA THR A 618 -23.27 15.63 8.24
C THR A 618 -23.51 14.59 7.14
N THR A 619 -24.62 13.89 7.24
CA THR A 619 -24.96 12.77 6.32
C THR A 619 -25.80 13.22 5.11
N GLY A 620 -25.62 14.47 4.68
CA GLY A 620 -26.39 15.13 3.60
C GLY A 620 -26.32 14.46 2.23
N PHE A 621 -25.34 13.57 2.03
CA PHE A 621 -25.18 12.75 0.82
C PHE A 621 -26.16 11.57 0.74
N LEU A 622 -26.86 11.23 1.82
CA LEU A 622 -27.87 10.16 1.82
C LEU A 622 -29.16 10.60 1.13
N ALA A 623 -29.83 9.66 0.45
CA ALA A 623 -31.19 9.89 -0.01
C ALA A 623 -32.17 9.98 1.17
N ALA A 624 -33.34 10.58 0.94
CA ALA A 624 -34.36 10.77 1.97
C ALA A 624 -34.88 9.41 2.48
N GLY A 625 -34.93 9.26 3.81
CA GLY A 625 -35.32 8.02 4.47
C GLY A 625 -34.56 7.81 5.78
N LYS A 626 -34.78 6.63 6.39
CA LYS A 626 -33.95 6.12 7.48
C LYS A 626 -32.95 5.11 6.94
N TRP A 627 -31.78 5.10 7.55
CA TRP A 627 -30.65 4.23 7.22
C TRP A 627 -30.14 3.59 8.49
N ASP A 628 -29.67 2.34 8.39
CA ASP A 628 -29.02 1.63 9.49
C ASP A 628 -27.52 1.89 9.42
N ALA A 629 -26.90 2.32 10.53
CA ALA A 629 -25.50 2.68 10.60
C ALA A 629 -24.76 1.86 11.66
N VAL A 630 -23.57 1.36 11.29
CA VAL A 630 -22.60 0.79 12.24
C VAL A 630 -21.35 1.65 12.18
N SER A 631 -20.96 2.23 13.31
CA SER A 631 -19.77 3.07 13.41
C SER A 631 -18.73 2.50 14.37
N PHE A 632 -17.47 2.78 14.05
CA PHE A 632 -16.26 2.38 14.74
C PHE A 632 -15.50 3.67 15.07
N SER A 633 -15.30 3.95 16.35
CA SER A 633 -14.49 5.09 16.84
C SER A 633 -13.34 4.59 17.69
N ASP A 634 -12.23 5.32 17.73
CA ASP A 634 -11.16 5.04 18.70
C ASP A 634 -11.66 5.16 20.14
N VAL A 635 -11.00 4.40 21.04
CA VAL A 635 -11.05 4.64 22.48
C VAL A 635 -9.83 5.46 22.88
N PRO A 636 -10.00 6.65 23.49
CA PRO A 636 -8.86 7.50 23.89
C PRO A 636 -7.83 6.77 24.74
N GLY A 637 -6.56 6.91 24.37
CA GLY A 637 -5.41 6.25 25.03
C GLY A 637 -5.21 4.77 24.69
N GLU A 638 -6.12 4.13 23.95
CA GLU A 638 -6.17 2.67 23.77
C GLU A 638 -6.14 2.30 22.28
N LYS A 639 -4.96 2.41 21.65
CA LYS A 639 -4.82 2.32 20.17
C LYS A 639 -5.36 1.04 19.52
N THR A 640 -5.54 -0.04 20.30
CA THR A 640 -6.06 -1.34 19.86
C THR A 640 -7.55 -1.55 20.12
N LYS A 641 -8.26 -0.60 20.76
CA LYS A 641 -9.67 -0.76 21.13
C LYS A 641 -10.57 0.15 20.30
N LEU A 642 -11.71 -0.40 19.89
CA LEU A 642 -12.77 0.33 19.20
C LEU A 642 -14.03 0.45 20.07
N SER A 643 -14.66 1.62 20.03
CA SER A 643 -16.05 1.79 20.39
C SER A 643 -16.91 1.50 19.15
N VAL A 644 -17.71 0.44 19.21
CA VAL A 644 -18.65 0.06 18.15
C VAL A 644 -20.06 0.53 18.53
N ASN A 645 -20.71 1.30 17.66
CA ASN A 645 -22.06 1.81 17.88
C ASN A 645 -22.98 1.45 16.70
N LYS A 646 -24.18 0.95 17.01
CA LYS A 646 -25.25 0.70 16.03
C LYS A 646 -26.33 1.75 16.24
N SER A 647 -26.65 2.50 15.18
CA SER A 647 -27.59 3.62 15.21
C SER A 647 -28.43 3.67 13.94
N SER A 648 -29.40 4.59 13.89
CA SER A 648 -30.10 4.93 12.65
C SER A 648 -29.88 6.40 12.32
N VAL A 649 -29.57 6.68 11.05
CA VAL A 649 -29.29 8.02 10.54
C VAL A 649 -30.24 8.38 9.40
N THR A 650 -30.33 9.66 9.10
CA THR A 650 -31.11 10.24 8.00
C THR A 650 -30.25 11.29 7.31
N ARG A 651 -30.64 11.79 6.13
CA ARG A 651 -29.87 12.84 5.43
C ARG A 651 -29.64 14.15 6.20
N VAL A 652 -30.30 14.36 7.35
CA VAL A 652 -30.14 15.54 8.22
C VAL A 652 -29.43 15.21 9.54
N SER A 653 -28.88 14.00 9.69
CA SER A 653 -28.15 13.58 10.89
C SER A 653 -26.71 14.09 10.87
N THR A 654 -26.22 14.49 12.06
CA THR A 654 -24.81 14.79 12.33
C THR A 654 -24.23 13.69 13.23
N VAL A 655 -23.03 13.22 12.91
CA VAL A 655 -22.33 12.15 13.64
C VAL A 655 -20.94 12.65 14.06
N ASN A 656 -20.58 12.45 15.33
CA ASN A 656 -19.28 12.87 15.87
C ASN A 656 -18.23 11.78 15.66
N ALA A 657 -17.38 11.97 14.67
CA ALA A 657 -16.19 11.15 14.44
C ALA A 657 -15.12 11.53 15.47
N ARG A 658 -14.97 10.69 16.50
CA ARG A 658 -13.92 10.80 17.53
C ARG A 658 -12.73 9.93 17.14
N MET A 659 -11.55 10.53 17.12
CA MET A 659 -10.31 9.94 16.62
C MET A 659 -9.16 10.32 17.55
N SER A 660 -8.33 9.36 17.93
CA SER A 660 -7.14 9.64 18.75
C SER A 660 -5.96 10.14 17.90
N PRO A 661 -4.80 10.53 18.50
CA PRO A 661 -3.60 10.87 17.75
C PRO A 661 -3.19 9.78 16.74
N GLY A 662 -3.09 10.10 15.46
CA GLY A 662 -2.88 9.11 14.38
C GLY A 662 -4.07 8.18 14.10
N GLY A 663 -5.19 8.48 14.73
CA GLY A 663 -6.38 7.63 14.82
C GLY A 663 -7.37 7.81 13.69
N GLY A 664 -8.54 7.18 13.84
CA GLY A 664 -9.58 7.22 12.82
C GLY A 664 -10.95 6.73 13.25
N PHE A 665 -11.89 6.92 12.35
CA PHE A 665 -13.30 6.61 12.51
C PHE A 665 -13.84 6.02 11.20
N VAL A 666 -14.70 5.01 11.30
CA VAL A 666 -15.43 4.44 10.17
C VAL A 666 -16.92 4.40 10.49
N MET A 667 -17.77 4.61 9.49
CA MET A 667 -19.20 4.33 9.58
C MET A 667 -19.72 3.71 8.29
N VAL A 668 -20.31 2.52 8.39
CA VAL A 668 -20.99 1.82 7.31
C VAL A 668 -22.48 2.08 7.42
N ILE A 669 -23.08 2.64 6.38
CA ILE A 669 -24.49 3.04 6.33
C ILE A 669 -25.19 2.23 5.24
N ARG A 670 -26.25 1.52 5.60
CA ARG A 670 -27.05 0.64 4.73
C ARG A 670 -28.51 1.10 4.70
N PRO A 671 -29.26 0.87 3.60
CA PRO A 671 -30.70 1.15 3.57
C PRO A 671 -31.39 0.42 4.74
N ALA A 672 -32.20 1.13 5.53
CA ALA A 672 -32.95 0.48 6.60
C ALA A 672 -33.96 -0.49 5.98
N HIS A 673 -33.77 -1.79 6.20
CA HIS A 673 -34.70 -2.78 5.68
C HIS A 673 -36.07 -2.58 6.34
N ALA A 674 -37.09 -2.28 5.53
CA ALA A 674 -38.46 -2.20 6.01
C ALA A 674 -38.81 -3.52 6.71
N THR A 675 -39.09 -3.44 8.02
CA THR A 675 -39.32 -4.59 8.92
C THR A 675 -40.69 -5.23 8.67
N ASN A 676 -40.90 -5.77 7.46
CA ASN A 676 -42.03 -6.64 7.13
C ASN A 676 -41.81 -7.46 5.85
N ARG A 677 -40.92 -8.45 5.90
CA ARG A 677 -41.07 -9.75 5.22
C ARG A 677 -40.10 -10.77 5.83
N LYS A 678 -40.59 -11.98 6.07
CA LYS A 678 -39.81 -13.07 6.70
C LYS A 678 -38.51 -13.32 5.93
N SER A 679 -37.43 -13.52 6.68
CA SER A 679 -36.08 -13.83 6.24
C SER A 679 -36.02 -14.80 5.04
N LYS A 680 -35.63 -14.27 3.88
CA LYS A 680 -34.93 -15.05 2.86
C LYS A 680 -33.46 -14.67 2.91
N ILE A 681 -32.65 -15.56 3.48
CA ILE A 681 -31.19 -15.52 3.36
C ILE A 681 -30.87 -15.56 1.86
N LEU A 682 -30.18 -14.54 1.36
CA LEU A 682 -29.79 -14.44 -0.04
C LEU A 682 -28.56 -15.33 -0.29
N ALA A 683 -28.78 -16.65 -0.30
CA ALA A 683 -27.79 -17.56 -0.83
C ALA A 683 -27.67 -17.32 -2.35
N ILE A 684 -26.60 -16.64 -2.77
CA ILE A 684 -26.24 -16.49 -4.19
C ILE A 684 -25.83 -17.88 -4.69
N ARG A 685 -26.81 -18.67 -5.13
CA ARG A 685 -26.56 -19.85 -5.94
C ARG A 685 -26.20 -19.39 -7.35
N SER A 686 -25.06 -19.85 -7.83
CA SER A 686 -24.64 -19.70 -9.23
C SER A 686 -25.74 -20.16 -10.18
N LYS A 687 -26.06 -19.33 -11.18
CA LYS A 687 -26.83 -19.77 -12.34
C LYS A 687 -25.94 -20.63 -13.23
N THR A 688 -25.88 -21.92 -12.98
CA THR A 688 -25.32 -22.87 -13.95
C THR A 688 -26.22 -22.90 -15.18
N VAL A 689 -25.73 -22.38 -16.31
CA VAL A 689 -26.40 -22.51 -17.61
C VAL A 689 -26.10 -23.91 -18.14
N ASN A 690 -26.95 -24.88 -17.81
CA ASN A 690 -26.87 -26.21 -18.41
C ASN A 690 -27.46 -26.18 -19.82
N ASN A 691 -26.59 -26.32 -20.81
CA ASN A 691 -26.95 -26.47 -22.21
C ASN A 691 -26.56 -27.89 -22.68
N GLN A 692 -27.49 -28.85 -22.61
CA GLN A 692 -27.37 -30.17 -23.22
C GLN A 692 -28.76 -30.64 -23.74
N PRO A 693 -28.80 -31.45 -24.82
CA PRO A 693 -30.01 -31.66 -25.61
C PRO A 693 -30.91 -32.81 -25.12
N LYS A 694 -32.07 -32.92 -25.79
CA LYS A 694 -33.13 -33.90 -25.54
C LYS A 694 -32.66 -35.36 -25.68
N GLY A 695 -33.17 -36.23 -24.82
CA GLY A 695 -33.18 -37.68 -24.95
C GLY A 695 -34.25 -38.27 -24.02
N GLU A 696 -35.20 -39.03 -24.57
CA GLU A 696 -36.34 -39.59 -23.83
C GLU A 696 -35.96 -40.89 -23.12
N THR A 697 -36.43 -41.11 -21.89
CA THR A 697 -37.41 -42.19 -21.60
C THR A 697 -37.91 -42.16 -20.15
N THR A 698 -39.14 -42.63 -19.97
CA THR A 698 -39.90 -42.72 -18.71
C THR A 698 -39.46 -43.91 -17.84
N MET A 699 -39.62 -43.81 -16.52
CA MET A 699 -40.48 -44.72 -15.71
C MET A 699 -40.43 -44.46 -14.19
N HIS A 700 -41.60 -44.63 -13.58
CA HIS A 700 -41.92 -44.87 -12.16
C HIS A 700 -41.69 -43.83 -11.04
N SER A 701 -42.74 -43.73 -10.23
CA SER A 701 -43.04 -42.82 -9.13
C SER A 701 -43.01 -43.55 -7.76
N SER A 702 -43.37 -42.82 -6.69
CA SER A 702 -43.55 -43.24 -5.27
C SER A 702 -42.31 -43.01 -4.38
N LEU A 703 -42.39 -42.47 -3.14
CA LEU A 703 -43.51 -42.05 -2.28
C LEU A 703 -43.18 -40.74 -1.51
N LEU A 704 -44.21 -40.08 -0.98
CA LEU A 704 -44.14 -38.90 -0.09
C LEU A 704 -44.55 -39.28 1.36
N ASN A 705 -44.29 -38.36 2.31
CA ASN A 705 -44.96 -38.20 3.63
C ASN A 705 -44.64 -39.23 4.74
N ASN A 706 -44.56 -38.90 6.05
CA ASN A 706 -44.45 -37.61 6.81
C ASN A 706 -43.90 -37.93 8.25
N PRO A 707 -43.99 -37.11 9.35
CA PRO A 707 -42.90 -37.06 10.35
C PRO A 707 -43.31 -37.39 11.81
N SER A 708 -42.36 -37.49 12.74
CA SER A 708 -42.60 -37.11 14.16
C SER A 708 -41.35 -37.03 15.05
N ARG A 709 -41.30 -35.96 15.87
CA ARG A 709 -40.69 -35.78 17.22
C ARG A 709 -39.25 -36.29 17.45
N ARG A 710 -38.25 -35.41 17.66
CA ARG A 710 -37.90 -34.62 18.88
C ARG A 710 -37.38 -35.42 20.11
N THR A 711 -36.12 -35.08 20.45
CA THR A 711 -35.47 -34.96 21.79
C THR A 711 -34.87 -36.15 22.56
N PHE A 712 -33.56 -35.99 22.84
CA PHE A 712 -32.73 -36.40 24.02
C PHE A 712 -32.02 -37.79 24.11
N LEU A 713 -30.69 -37.71 23.93
CA LEU A 713 -29.55 -38.22 24.74
C LEU A 713 -29.25 -39.73 25.00
N MET A 714 -28.02 -40.08 24.57
CA MET A 714 -26.92 -40.79 25.26
C MET A 714 -26.85 -42.32 25.46
N GLN A 715 -25.58 -42.79 25.40
CA GLN A 715 -25.02 -44.14 25.62
C GLN A 715 -25.30 -45.16 24.48
N SER A 716 -24.36 -46.04 24.09
CA SER A 716 -23.20 -46.57 24.85
C SER A 716 -21.91 -46.69 24.02
N ALA A 717 -20.76 -46.72 24.71
CA ALA A 717 -19.47 -47.15 24.17
C ALA A 717 -18.99 -48.40 24.92
N ALA A 718 -18.38 -49.37 24.23
CA ALA A 718 -17.62 -50.47 24.85
C ALA A 718 -16.67 -51.13 23.82
N ALA A 719 -15.40 -51.30 24.23
CA ALA A 719 -14.21 -51.79 23.49
C ALA A 719 -13.36 -50.69 22.80
N LEU A 720 -12.32 -50.08 23.38
CA LEU A 720 -11.53 -50.27 24.62
C LEU A 720 -11.12 -48.87 25.16
N GLY A 721 -10.52 -48.66 26.34
CA GLY A 721 -10.23 -49.55 27.48
C GLY A 721 -9.16 -48.94 28.40
N LEU A 722 -9.47 -48.78 29.70
CA LEU A 722 -8.63 -48.21 30.78
C LEU A 722 -8.28 -46.69 30.66
N PRO A 723 -7.99 -46.00 31.79
CA PRO A 723 -8.64 -44.72 32.05
C PRO A 723 -7.79 -43.45 31.85
N LEU A 724 -8.44 -42.40 31.36
CA LEU A 724 -8.01 -41.00 31.51
C LEU A 724 -8.73 -40.37 32.71
N ALA A 725 -7.98 -40.09 33.78
CA ALA A 725 -8.46 -39.28 34.89
C ALA A 725 -8.13 -37.80 34.64
N ALA A 726 -9.15 -36.99 34.34
CA ALA A 726 -9.03 -35.53 34.28
C ALA A 726 -9.92 -34.90 35.37
N PRO A 727 -9.35 -34.26 36.40
CA PRO A 727 -10.14 -33.54 37.38
C PRO A 727 -10.58 -32.17 36.84
N GLN A 728 -11.88 -31.98 36.67
CA GLN A 728 -12.47 -30.65 36.63
C GLN A 728 -12.38 -30.02 38.03
N ILE A 729 -11.79 -28.83 38.16
CA ILE A 729 -12.01 -27.98 39.34
C ILE A 729 -13.02 -26.89 38.97
N LEU A 730 -14.19 -26.98 39.59
CA LEU A 730 -15.23 -25.96 39.56
C LEU A 730 -14.84 -24.79 40.46
N ALA A 731 -14.51 -23.63 39.88
CA ALA A 731 -14.45 -22.38 40.62
C ALA A 731 -15.86 -21.78 40.75
N LYS A 732 -16.48 -21.92 41.93
CA LYS A 732 -17.55 -21.02 42.39
C LYS A 732 -16.95 -19.90 43.26
N PRO A 733 -17.48 -18.67 43.19
CA PRO A 733 -16.86 -17.52 43.84
C PRO A 733 -17.08 -17.54 45.36
N VAL A 734 -16.03 -17.22 46.12
CA VAL A 734 -16.14 -16.77 47.50
C VAL A 734 -15.81 -15.29 47.51
N ALA A 735 -16.75 -14.47 47.96
CA ALA A 735 -16.54 -13.03 48.14
C ALA A 735 -15.98 -12.74 49.53
N GLY A 736 -15.11 -11.72 49.62
CA GLY A 736 -14.82 -11.05 50.89
C GLY A 736 -13.64 -11.60 51.71
N ALA A 737 -12.42 -11.37 51.22
CA ALA A 737 -11.23 -11.22 52.07
C ALA A 737 -10.27 -10.22 51.41
N ASN A 738 -10.40 -8.94 51.77
CA ASN A 738 -9.37 -7.95 51.46
C ASN A 738 -8.13 -8.18 52.34
N ASP A 739 -7.01 -7.63 51.86
CA ASP A 739 -5.74 -7.43 52.54
C ASP A 739 -4.77 -8.64 52.67
N LYS A 740 -3.57 -8.41 52.13
CA LYS A 740 -2.30 -9.15 52.30
C LYS A 740 -2.13 -10.48 51.58
N LEU A 741 -1.88 -10.40 50.26
CA LEU A 741 -0.93 -11.28 49.58
C LEU A 741 -0.25 -10.58 48.39
N ASN A 742 0.61 -9.61 48.69
CA ASN A 742 1.62 -9.13 47.75
C ASN A 742 2.69 -10.23 47.58
N LEU A 743 2.50 -11.13 46.61
CA LEU A 743 3.61 -11.88 46.04
C LEU A 743 4.09 -11.12 44.80
N ALA A 744 5.20 -10.41 44.97
CA ALA A 744 5.84 -9.70 43.88
C ALA A 744 6.27 -10.70 42.79
N CYS A 745 6.01 -10.36 41.53
CA CYS A 745 6.92 -10.74 40.46
C CYS A 745 8.26 -10.03 40.71
N ALA A 746 9.07 -10.61 41.60
CA ALA A 746 10.47 -10.28 41.70
C ALA A 746 11.13 -10.77 40.41
N ALA A 747 11.16 -9.91 39.40
CA ALA A 747 12.07 -10.07 38.30
C ALA A 747 13.48 -10.16 38.90
N ILE A 748 14.17 -11.27 38.66
CA ILE A 748 15.63 -11.30 38.76
C ILE A 748 16.10 -10.32 37.68
N GLN A 749 16.40 -9.08 38.09
CA GLN A 749 17.05 -8.14 37.22
C GLN A 749 18.43 -8.71 36.87
N PRO A 750 18.77 -8.89 35.59
CA PRO A 750 20.16 -9.06 35.22
C PRO A 750 20.86 -7.73 35.48
N ALA A 751 21.46 -7.59 36.65
CA ALA A 751 22.55 -6.65 36.83
C ALA A 751 23.63 -6.95 35.77
N SER A 752 24.30 -5.91 35.29
CA SER A 752 25.33 -5.97 34.25
C SER A 752 26.26 -7.17 34.41
N VAL A 753 26.37 -8.00 33.37
CA VAL A 753 27.19 -9.22 33.36
C VAL A 753 28.69 -8.86 33.30
N GLY A 754 29.24 -8.46 34.44
CA GLY A 754 30.54 -8.97 34.88
C GLY A 754 30.31 -10.31 35.58
N GLU A 755 31.28 -11.23 35.49
CA GLU A 755 31.20 -12.63 35.94
C GLU A 755 30.29 -12.83 37.16
N ALA A 756 29.06 -13.31 36.91
CA ALA A 756 28.10 -13.56 37.96
C ALA A 756 28.54 -14.75 38.81
N ASP A 757 28.47 -14.61 40.13
CA ASP A 757 28.64 -15.72 41.06
C ASP A 757 27.50 -16.73 40.88
N MET A 758 27.73 -17.70 40.00
CA MET A 758 26.78 -18.77 39.67
C MET A 758 26.43 -19.62 40.91
N GLY A 759 27.35 -19.77 41.86
CA GLY A 759 27.09 -20.47 43.12
C GLY A 759 26.13 -19.68 44.03
N GLY A 760 26.31 -18.36 44.09
CA GLY A 760 25.39 -17.45 44.78
C GLY A 760 23.98 -17.45 44.18
N LEU A 761 23.85 -17.51 42.85
CA LEU A 761 22.56 -17.62 42.16
C LEU A 761 21.91 -19.00 42.34
N GLU A 762 22.69 -20.08 42.30
CA GLU A 762 22.18 -21.43 42.56
C GLU A 762 21.67 -21.57 44.00
N GLY A 763 22.39 -21.01 44.98
CA GLY A 763 21.95 -20.95 46.38
C GLY A 763 20.60 -20.23 46.52
N GLN A 764 20.49 -19.03 45.96
CA GLN A 764 19.23 -18.25 45.97
C GLN A 764 18.07 -19.01 45.32
N PHE A 765 18.31 -19.77 44.25
CA PHE A 765 17.28 -20.61 43.65
C PHE A 765 16.89 -21.78 44.57
N ARG A 766 17.87 -22.51 45.14
CA ARG A 766 17.61 -23.64 46.05
C ARG A 766 16.85 -23.21 47.32
N ASP A 767 17.07 -22.00 47.81
CA ASP A 767 16.35 -21.41 48.96
C ASP A 767 14.87 -21.06 48.66
N LEU A 768 14.44 -21.03 47.39
CA LEU A 768 13.04 -20.84 47.05
C LEU A 768 12.18 -22.01 47.56
N PRO A 769 10.95 -21.74 48.05
CA PRO A 769 10.00 -22.79 48.43
C PRO A 769 9.78 -23.78 47.28
N MET A 770 9.68 -25.08 47.61
CA MET A 770 9.53 -26.15 46.59
C MET A 770 8.32 -25.92 45.66
N ALA A 771 7.24 -25.34 46.17
CA ALA A 771 6.06 -24.98 45.36
C ALA A 771 6.31 -23.84 44.35
N ALA A 772 7.29 -22.97 44.60
CA ALA A 772 7.72 -21.94 43.64
C ALA A 772 8.66 -22.54 42.58
N ARG A 773 9.62 -23.39 43.00
CA ARG A 773 10.51 -24.10 42.06
C ARG A 773 9.76 -25.06 41.14
N ARG A 774 8.69 -25.71 41.60
CA ARG A 774 7.82 -26.54 40.72
C ARG A 774 7.10 -25.75 39.62
N ASN A 775 7.09 -24.42 39.66
CA ASN A 775 6.59 -23.58 38.57
C ASN A 775 7.69 -23.16 37.57
N THR A 776 8.96 -23.51 37.78
CA THR A 776 10.03 -23.26 36.82
C THR A 776 10.32 -24.50 35.97
N GLY A 777 10.81 -24.22 34.76
CA GLY A 777 11.35 -25.22 33.86
C GLY A 777 12.45 -24.63 32.99
N PRO A 778 13.67 -25.19 33.02
CA PRO A 778 14.75 -24.74 32.16
C PRO A 778 14.51 -25.17 30.72
N LEU A 779 15.12 -24.42 29.79
CA LEU A 779 15.12 -24.70 28.36
C LEU A 779 16.51 -25.22 27.97
N PHE A 780 16.55 -26.30 27.19
CA PHE A 780 17.76 -26.72 26.49
C PHE A 780 17.45 -27.07 25.04
N TRP A 781 18.48 -26.96 24.20
CA TRP A 781 18.42 -27.29 22.79
C TRP A 781 18.89 -28.73 22.59
N MET A 782 18.07 -29.52 21.89
CA MET A 782 18.31 -30.93 21.58
C MET A 782 18.69 -31.09 20.10
N HIS A 783 19.77 -31.81 19.80
CA HIS A 783 20.41 -31.86 18.48
C HIS A 783 20.36 -33.24 17.81
N GLY A 784 19.83 -34.27 18.47
CA GLY A 784 19.78 -35.65 17.95
C GLY A 784 21.13 -36.39 18.03
N THR A 785 22.13 -35.78 18.66
CA THR A 785 23.53 -36.26 18.72
C THR A 785 24.02 -36.52 20.15
N GLU A 786 23.21 -36.16 21.14
CA GLU A 786 23.50 -36.28 22.54
C GLU A 786 23.56 -37.75 22.98
N SER A 787 24.42 -38.06 23.97
CA SER A 787 24.39 -39.39 24.58
C SER A 787 23.17 -39.52 25.48
N LYS A 788 22.69 -40.76 25.64
CA LYS A 788 21.60 -41.05 26.58
C LYS A 788 21.98 -40.65 28.00
N GLU A 789 23.22 -40.93 28.38
CA GLU A 789 23.79 -40.66 29.69
C GLU A 789 23.81 -39.15 30.00
N ASP A 790 24.15 -38.31 29.02
CA ASP A 790 24.14 -36.85 29.18
C ASP A 790 22.71 -36.30 29.29
N LEU A 791 21.78 -36.76 28.45
CA LEU A 791 20.36 -36.36 28.54
C LEU A 791 19.73 -36.77 29.87
N GLU A 792 19.97 -38.00 30.34
CA GLU A 792 19.46 -38.45 31.64
C GLU A 792 20.12 -37.67 32.79
N LYS A 793 21.41 -37.35 32.70
CA LYS A 793 22.14 -36.55 33.69
C LYS A 793 21.58 -35.14 33.82
N GLU A 794 21.42 -34.41 32.72
CA GLU A 794 20.88 -33.04 32.80
C GLU A 794 19.43 -33.03 33.28
N LEU A 795 18.60 -34.02 32.91
CA LEU A 795 17.24 -34.14 33.43
C LEU A 795 17.18 -34.56 34.91
N ASN A 796 18.17 -35.29 35.42
CA ASN A 796 18.33 -35.47 36.86
C ASN A 796 18.66 -34.12 37.54
N HIS A 797 19.54 -33.27 36.97
CA HIS A 797 19.80 -31.93 37.52
C HIS A 797 18.54 -31.05 37.55
N VAL A 798 17.70 -31.10 36.50
CA VAL A 798 16.41 -30.39 36.48
C VAL A 798 15.51 -30.84 37.65
N ALA A 799 15.40 -32.15 37.88
CA ALA A 799 14.60 -32.74 38.95
C ALA A 799 15.17 -32.42 40.34
N ASP A 800 16.48 -32.58 40.55
CA ASP A 800 17.18 -32.31 41.81
C ASP A 800 17.14 -30.82 42.18
N GLY A 801 17.12 -29.94 41.18
CA GLY A 801 16.84 -28.51 41.35
C GLY A 801 15.44 -28.20 41.89
N GLY A 802 14.50 -29.15 41.80
CA GLY A 802 13.10 -28.99 42.25
C GLY A 802 12.18 -28.34 41.22
N ASN A 803 12.57 -28.32 39.93
CA ASN A 803 11.73 -27.85 38.83
C ASN A 803 10.51 -28.78 38.63
N GLY A 804 9.45 -28.26 38.02
CA GLY A 804 8.26 -29.06 37.67
C GLY A 804 8.12 -29.34 36.17
N SER A 805 8.98 -28.75 35.35
CA SER A 805 8.96 -28.89 33.89
C SER A 805 10.33 -28.68 33.25
N PHE A 806 10.43 -28.93 31.96
CA PHE A 806 11.51 -28.44 31.10
C PHE A 806 11.03 -28.26 29.66
N ILE A 807 11.79 -27.51 28.87
CA ILE A 807 11.52 -27.22 27.46
C ILE A 807 12.63 -27.83 26.61
N ALA A 808 12.28 -28.73 25.69
CA ALA A 808 13.16 -29.27 24.66
C ALA A 808 13.01 -28.45 23.37
N GLU A 809 13.79 -27.38 23.22
CA GLU A 809 13.62 -26.44 22.10
C GLU A 809 14.00 -27.07 20.75
N SER A 810 13.07 -27.03 19.80
CA SER A 810 13.23 -27.63 18.46
C SER A 810 13.69 -26.60 17.41
N ARG A 811 14.99 -26.25 17.40
CA ARG A 811 15.60 -25.44 16.33
C ARG A 811 16.14 -26.29 15.17
N PRO A 812 16.27 -25.74 13.95
CA PRO A 812 16.93 -26.45 12.85
C PRO A 812 18.39 -26.83 13.17
N HIS A 813 18.72 -28.11 13.03
CA HIS A 813 20.05 -28.72 13.12
C HIS A 813 20.11 -29.92 12.17
N ASN A 814 21.28 -30.57 12.03
CA ASN A 814 21.55 -31.59 11.00
C ASN A 814 20.66 -32.86 11.07
N ASP A 815 19.99 -33.12 12.19
CA ASP A 815 19.07 -34.25 12.41
C ASP A 815 17.69 -33.77 12.92
N TRP A 816 17.30 -32.53 12.62
CA TRP A 816 16.06 -31.96 13.15
C TRP A 816 14.83 -32.70 12.59
N LEU A 817 14.02 -33.25 13.50
CA LEU A 817 12.93 -34.20 13.20
C LEU A 817 13.42 -35.50 12.51
N GLY A 818 14.71 -35.81 12.63
CA GLY A 818 15.33 -37.07 12.20
C GLY A 818 15.27 -38.16 13.27
N GLU A 819 15.93 -39.28 13.00
CA GLU A 819 15.84 -40.50 13.84
C GLU A 819 16.51 -40.32 15.21
N GLY A 820 17.64 -39.60 15.28
CA GLY A 820 18.32 -39.27 16.53
C GLY A 820 17.52 -38.27 17.37
N TRP A 821 16.90 -37.27 16.74
CA TRP A 821 16.03 -36.32 17.44
C TRP A 821 14.80 -37.01 18.07
N TYR A 822 14.15 -37.95 17.36
CA TYR A 822 13.05 -38.73 17.94
C TYR A 822 13.51 -39.73 19.02
N ARG A 823 14.71 -40.31 18.88
CA ARG A 823 15.36 -41.12 19.94
C ARG A 823 15.53 -40.29 21.22
N ASP A 824 16.11 -39.10 21.09
CA ASP A 824 16.43 -38.23 22.21
C ASP A 824 15.18 -37.66 22.87
N LEU A 825 14.15 -37.31 22.08
CA LEU A 825 12.83 -36.99 22.59
C LEU A 825 12.23 -38.15 23.42
N GLY A 826 12.42 -39.40 22.97
CA GLY A 826 11.99 -40.60 23.69
C GLY A 826 12.70 -40.80 25.04
N ILE A 827 14.00 -40.49 25.09
CA ILE A 827 14.80 -40.47 26.33
C ILE A 827 14.27 -39.37 27.28
N CYS A 828 14.11 -38.15 26.78
CA CYS A 828 13.55 -37.01 27.52
C CYS A 828 12.15 -37.30 28.08
N LEU A 829 11.25 -37.90 27.30
CA LEU A 829 9.92 -38.32 27.75
C LEU A 829 9.95 -39.41 28.82
N THR A 830 10.95 -40.29 28.79
CA THR A 830 11.12 -41.37 29.77
C THR A 830 11.63 -40.81 31.09
N ALA A 831 12.63 -39.91 31.06
CA ALA A 831 13.12 -39.21 32.22
C ALA A 831 12.07 -38.27 32.84
N ALA A 832 11.29 -37.56 32.01
CA ALA A 832 10.18 -36.71 32.47
C ALA A 832 9.17 -37.50 33.32
N LYS A 833 8.75 -38.69 32.85
CA LYS A 833 7.85 -39.60 33.58
C LYS A 833 8.47 -40.14 34.87
N LYS A 834 9.77 -40.46 34.86
CA LYS A 834 10.51 -40.96 36.04
C LYS A 834 10.55 -39.93 37.17
N HIS A 835 10.59 -38.63 36.83
CA HIS A 835 10.83 -37.53 37.76
C HIS A 835 9.63 -36.60 38.01
N ASP A 836 8.43 -36.96 37.54
CA ASP A 836 7.21 -36.13 37.69
C ASP A 836 7.34 -34.72 37.06
N LEU A 837 8.01 -34.63 35.91
CA LEU A 837 8.23 -33.39 35.15
C LEU A 837 7.27 -33.28 33.95
N GLN A 838 6.81 -32.06 33.66
CA GLN A 838 6.14 -31.73 32.40
C GLN A 838 7.16 -31.40 31.30
N LEU A 839 7.09 -32.10 30.18
CA LEU A 839 7.86 -31.76 28.97
C LEU A 839 7.06 -30.79 28.07
N TRP A 840 7.67 -29.68 27.70
CA TRP A 840 7.25 -28.77 26.64
C TRP A 840 8.19 -28.91 25.43
N ILE A 841 7.66 -28.83 24.21
CA ILE A 841 8.37 -28.95 22.92
C ILE A 841 8.06 -27.72 22.08
#